data_AF-A0A8C0H2W6-F1
#
_entry.id   AF-A0A8C0H2W6-F1
#
_cell.length_a   1.000
_cell.length_b   1.000
_cell.length_c   1.000
_cell.angle_alpha   90.00
_cell.angle_beta   90.00
_cell.angle_gamma   90.00
#
_symmetry.space_group_name_H-M   'P 1'
#
loop_
_entity.id
_entity.type
_entity.pdbx_description
1 polymer ?
#
loop_
_entity_poly.entity_id
_entity_poly.type
_entity_poly.pdbx_seq_one_letter_code
_entity_poly.pdbx_strand_id
1 'polypeptide(L)'
;MRHYASGLFCSCLRECQISYDHILPDIPVTREQTNHYRAVAETARSELAALLVKYECAQSELLDLRSKMVSKEVSLQELKAEVESYKENNARQSSLLLSLQNRVQEMEEESGVLATSKKQTDLTAQVLLQENWELKEKIHDQEAKLNKYLNECEESKNRASKISWKQGEFLAQLSGFLDVDIRGKEEPHKHLISKVNQMHKENTMLTGQIATLAETINVHEIESKASRKTIMRLVSEVSKEQKKAVAYSQDMDKLSKELDSALIAKQSLEKEIRSLQDRLAASQRAWEASKQELHHLKRCSSEMDGSLKSSIDEARTAQSLLSAFKEQVATLLSNSSVTVKPSEEAIMERVRELGRREESKKIMVSQLEAQIAKLTEQLENQTRLHQEALQRARKAEKQSETLQDQLMRLDGELVSGEVMRDDLKLEKQKYLKFLEQLLAKMKLDSVAFEIGLDMSLDAVLARAEQLVKLESDAVIENKTTAHNLQRKLKAQKEKLESKELHMNLLRQKISQLEEEKQVRTALAVERDEANLTMRKLQKKVERLQKELGLARDSNADLKAKLSDTNELKVSNTVTFYRFCLPMEGKAGSKQEKSANFEFTFPACPAWSSDQHGWRCSLKSKKSSSMDRTEILGLIAVWGAKSVVSSSVTEHEMPKRLIKNCRDTQRA
;
A
#
# COMPACT_ATOMS: atom_id res chain seq x y z
N MET A 1 13.86 114.41 59.68
CA MET A 1 15.17 115.08 59.47
C MET A 1 15.33 115.39 57.97
N ARG A 2 16.36 116.17 57.61
CA ARG A 2 16.96 116.44 56.26
C ARG A 2 16.43 115.58 55.09
N HIS A 3 15.89 116.13 53.98
CA HIS A 3 16.45 117.03 52.94
C HIS A 3 17.18 116.33 51.77
N TYR A 4 17.07 117.00 50.60
CA TYR A 4 17.62 116.83 49.23
C TYR A 4 16.59 116.25 48.23
N ALA A 5 15.99 117.03 47.30
CA ALA A 5 16.53 117.83 46.17
C ALA A 5 17.23 116.93 45.13
N SER A 6 17.03 117.01 43.80
CA SER A 6 16.52 118.03 42.84
C SER A 6 16.20 117.31 41.48
N GLY A 7 15.77 117.88 40.34
CA GLY A 7 15.25 119.22 39.98
C GLY A 7 15.43 119.59 38.47
N LEU A 8 14.40 120.22 37.88
CA LEU A 8 14.42 121.12 36.68
C LEU A 8 14.59 120.57 35.23
N PHE A 9 14.22 121.46 34.29
CA PHE A 9 14.33 121.48 32.80
C PHE A 9 13.45 120.51 31.96
N CYS A 10 13.02 120.85 30.73
CA CYS A 10 12.61 122.14 30.12
C CYS A 10 11.94 121.85 28.75
N SER A 11 11.09 122.74 28.24
CA SER A 11 10.44 122.63 26.92
C SER A 11 10.88 123.74 25.96
N CYS A 12 11.32 123.38 24.73
CA CYS A 12 11.36 124.31 23.60
C CYS A 12 11.67 123.67 22.23
N LEU A 13 11.48 124.49 21.18
CA LEU A 13 11.93 124.38 19.78
C LEU A 13 11.12 123.52 18.80
N ARG A 14 11.38 123.80 17.52
CA ARG A 14 10.46 123.74 16.36
C ARG A 14 11.21 123.30 15.08
N GLU A 15 10.43 123.11 14.01
CA GLU A 15 10.81 123.34 12.59
C GLU A 15 11.91 122.47 11.96
N CYS A 16 11.51 121.69 10.95
CA CYS A 16 12.00 121.88 9.57
C CYS A 16 11.08 121.19 8.54
N GLN A 17 11.25 121.57 7.28
CA GLN A 17 10.40 121.23 6.12
C GLN A 17 11.31 120.96 4.92
N ILE A 18 10.94 120.06 3.99
CA ILE A 18 11.48 119.97 2.62
C ILE A 18 10.59 119.06 1.76
N SER A 19 10.50 119.36 0.46
CA SER A 19 9.80 118.58 -0.57
C SER A 19 10.79 118.09 -1.64
N TYR A 20 10.42 117.06 -2.41
CA TYR A 20 11.03 116.78 -3.72
C TYR A 20 10.02 116.15 -4.69
N ASP A 21 9.64 116.92 -5.71
CA ASP A 21 9.12 116.40 -6.99
C ASP A 21 10.29 116.26 -7.97
N HIS A 22 10.24 115.26 -8.86
CA HIS A 22 11.14 115.15 -10.00
C HIS A 22 10.39 114.71 -11.27
N ILE A 23 10.51 115.54 -12.31
CA ILE A 23 9.96 115.33 -13.66
C ILE A 23 11.13 115.16 -14.61
N LEU A 24 11.10 114.12 -15.46
CA LEU A 24 11.98 113.98 -16.63
C LEU A 24 11.15 113.51 -17.86
N PRO A 25 11.61 113.78 -19.11
CA PRO A 25 10.69 114.04 -20.23
C PRO A 25 10.66 112.96 -21.32
N ASP A 26 9.72 113.12 -22.26
CA ASP A 26 9.50 112.25 -23.42
C ASP A 26 10.70 112.11 -24.38
N ILE A 27 10.80 110.91 -24.97
CA ILE A 27 11.67 110.56 -26.09
C ILE A 27 10.82 109.76 -27.10
N PRO A 28 10.91 110.00 -28.43
CA PRO A 28 10.13 109.26 -29.42
C PRO A 28 10.67 107.83 -29.61
N VAL A 29 9.84 106.82 -29.34
CA VAL A 29 10.21 105.40 -29.34
C VAL A 29 9.47 104.62 -30.43
N THR A 30 10.14 103.66 -31.08
CA THR A 30 9.57 102.87 -32.19
C THR A 30 8.56 101.82 -31.71
N ARG A 31 7.62 101.40 -32.56
CA ARG A 31 6.45 100.57 -32.17
C ARG A 31 6.83 99.28 -31.45
N GLU A 32 7.87 98.58 -31.89
CA GLU A 32 8.30 97.31 -31.28
C GLU A 32 9.00 97.54 -29.93
N GLN A 33 9.79 98.61 -29.81
CA GLN A 33 10.31 99.06 -28.52
C GLN A 33 9.17 99.46 -27.56
N THR A 34 8.14 100.19 -28.03
CA THR A 34 6.97 100.53 -27.17
C THR A 34 6.19 99.29 -26.72
N ASN A 35 6.15 98.23 -27.52
CA ASN A 35 5.53 96.96 -27.12
C ASN A 35 6.40 96.21 -26.10
N HIS A 36 7.72 96.19 -26.26
CA HIS A 36 8.63 95.59 -25.30
C HIS A 36 8.61 96.34 -23.95
N TYR A 37 8.72 97.67 -23.96
CA TYR A 37 8.60 98.49 -22.75
C TYR A 37 7.22 98.35 -22.10
N ARG A 38 6.15 98.21 -22.88
CA ARG A 38 4.81 97.93 -22.33
C ARG A 38 4.76 96.57 -21.64
N ALA A 39 5.23 95.50 -22.29
CA ALA A 39 5.24 94.17 -21.68
C ALA A 39 6.08 94.13 -20.41
N VAL A 40 7.27 94.75 -20.41
CA VAL A 40 8.11 94.87 -19.21
C VAL A 40 7.43 95.70 -18.12
N ALA A 41 6.75 96.79 -18.47
CA ALA A 41 6.00 97.61 -17.50
C ALA A 41 4.75 96.88 -16.96
N GLU A 42 4.06 96.07 -17.78
CA GLU A 42 2.92 95.23 -17.36
C GLU A 42 3.38 94.07 -16.45
N THR A 43 4.53 93.45 -16.75
CA THR A 43 5.17 92.47 -15.85
C THR A 43 5.59 93.12 -14.54
N ALA A 44 6.33 94.23 -14.57
CA ALA A 44 6.74 94.96 -13.37
C ALA A 44 5.56 95.48 -12.54
N ARG A 45 4.44 95.86 -13.18
CA ARG A 45 3.19 96.24 -12.52
C ARG A 45 2.47 95.06 -11.88
N SER A 46 2.54 93.88 -12.50
CA SER A 46 2.00 92.63 -11.95
C SER A 46 2.86 92.12 -10.78
N GLU A 47 4.18 92.23 -10.88
CA GLU A 47 5.12 91.94 -9.79
C GLU A 47 4.95 92.93 -8.63
N LEU A 48 4.81 94.22 -8.91
CA LEU A 48 4.49 95.24 -7.91
C LEU A 48 3.16 94.95 -7.21
N ALA A 49 2.10 94.57 -7.95
CA ALA A 49 0.83 94.17 -7.37
C ALA A 49 0.96 92.90 -6.50
N ALA A 50 1.73 91.90 -6.94
CA ALA A 50 1.99 90.70 -6.16
C ALA A 50 2.84 90.97 -4.91
N LEU A 51 3.75 91.94 -4.95
CA LEU A 51 4.53 92.41 -3.80
C LEU A 51 3.67 93.25 -2.84
N LEU A 52 2.76 94.09 -3.35
CA LEU A 52 1.79 94.84 -2.54
C LEU A 52 0.85 93.89 -1.79
N VAL A 53 0.26 92.90 -2.46
CA VAL A 53 -0.58 91.88 -1.80
C VAL A 53 0.22 91.10 -0.74
N LYS A 54 1.47 90.71 -1.02
CA LYS A 54 2.33 90.07 -0.01
C LYS A 54 2.66 90.99 1.18
N TYR A 55 2.87 92.28 0.92
CA TYR A 55 3.09 93.28 1.96
C TYR A 55 1.84 93.49 2.81
N GLU A 56 0.65 93.59 2.20
CA GLU A 56 -0.65 93.71 2.88
C GLU A 56 -0.96 92.46 3.72
N CYS A 57 -0.71 91.26 3.19
CA CYS A 57 -0.81 90.01 3.96
C CYS A 57 0.13 90.03 5.18
N ALA A 58 1.43 90.29 4.99
CA ALA A 58 2.40 90.35 6.09
C ALA A 58 2.08 91.47 7.10
N GLN A 59 1.54 92.60 6.65
CA GLN A 59 1.07 93.68 7.51
C GLN A 59 -0.16 93.26 8.33
N SER A 60 -1.08 92.50 7.74
CA SER A 60 -2.25 91.94 8.44
C SER A 60 -1.85 90.90 9.48
N GLU A 61 -0.89 90.02 9.17
CA GLU A 61 -0.31 89.04 10.10
C GLU A 61 0.42 89.75 11.26
N LEU A 62 1.18 90.80 10.98
CA LEU A 62 1.83 91.62 12.02
C LEU A 62 0.81 92.34 12.92
N LEU A 63 -0.35 92.75 12.40
CA LEU A 63 -1.42 93.35 13.20
C LEU A 63 -2.15 92.32 14.06
N ASP A 64 -2.45 91.14 13.53
CA ASP A 64 -3.03 90.01 14.27
C ASP A 64 -2.07 89.50 15.37
N LEU A 65 -0.78 89.32 15.06
CA LEU A 65 0.24 88.97 16.06
C LEU A 65 0.41 90.04 17.14
N ARG A 66 0.33 91.33 16.80
CA ARG A 66 0.30 92.42 17.79
C ARG A 66 -0.96 92.38 18.66
N SER A 67 -2.13 92.10 18.09
CA SER A 67 -3.39 91.94 18.83
C SER A 67 -3.33 90.75 19.80
N LYS A 68 -2.76 89.61 19.35
CA LYS A 68 -2.50 88.42 20.16
C LYS A 68 -1.47 88.67 21.26
N MET A 69 -0.44 89.47 20.99
CA MET A 69 0.54 89.90 22.00
C MET A 69 -0.10 90.81 23.05
N VAL A 70 -0.91 91.79 22.66
CA VAL A 70 -1.61 92.71 23.58
C VAL A 70 -2.62 91.96 24.45
N SER A 71 -3.42 91.06 23.87
CA SER A 71 -4.36 90.23 24.67
C SER A 71 -3.64 89.26 25.61
N LYS A 72 -2.44 88.77 25.26
CA LYS A 72 -1.60 88.00 26.18
C LYS A 72 -1.01 88.85 27.29
N GLU A 73 -0.55 90.06 27.00
CA GLU A 73 -0.08 91.02 28.00
C GLU A 73 -1.20 91.38 29.00
N VAL A 74 -2.43 91.65 28.52
CA VAL A 74 -3.60 91.84 29.39
C VAL A 74 -3.82 90.63 30.29
N SER A 75 -3.84 89.41 29.75
CA SER A 75 -4.03 88.19 30.57
C SER A 75 -2.91 87.95 31.59
N LEU A 76 -1.68 88.42 31.32
CA LEU A 76 -0.58 88.38 32.29
C LEU A 76 -0.73 89.44 33.39
N GLN A 77 -1.27 90.62 33.07
CA GLN A 77 -1.57 91.67 34.04
C GLN A 77 -2.75 91.28 34.94
N GLU A 78 -3.78 90.64 34.39
CA GLU A 78 -4.89 90.05 35.15
C GLU A 78 -4.40 88.98 36.13
N LEU A 79 -3.64 87.99 35.64
CA LEU A 79 -3.09 86.92 36.48
C LEU A 79 -2.13 87.47 37.57
N LYS A 80 -1.39 88.53 37.27
CA LYS A 80 -0.52 89.22 38.23
C LYS A 80 -1.33 89.96 39.30
N ALA A 81 -2.42 90.63 38.93
CA ALA A 81 -3.32 91.27 39.89
C ALA A 81 -4.01 90.24 40.79
N GLU A 82 -4.39 89.09 40.25
CA GLU A 82 -4.91 87.96 41.01
C GLU A 82 -3.87 87.40 42.01
N VAL A 83 -2.61 87.23 41.59
CA VAL A 83 -1.51 86.80 42.49
C VAL A 83 -1.25 87.81 43.62
N GLU A 84 -1.27 89.12 43.37
CA GLU A 84 -1.15 90.12 44.44
C GLU A 84 -2.38 90.13 45.36
N SER A 85 -3.59 89.94 44.82
CA SER A 85 -4.83 89.78 45.61
C SER A 85 -4.75 88.57 46.55
N TYR A 86 -4.25 87.42 46.07
CA TYR A 86 -4.01 86.23 46.90
C TYR A 86 -2.96 86.47 47.99
N LYS A 87 -1.85 87.15 47.68
CA LYS A 87 -0.84 87.54 48.68
C LYS A 87 -1.42 88.47 49.74
N GLU A 88 -2.18 89.48 49.34
CA GLU A 88 -2.79 90.42 50.28
C GLU A 88 -3.81 89.72 51.17
N ASN A 89 -4.66 88.86 50.61
CA ASN A 89 -5.62 88.07 51.37
C ASN A 89 -4.93 87.11 52.36
N ASN A 90 -3.84 86.45 51.95
CA ASN A 90 -3.03 85.62 52.85
C ASN A 90 -2.36 86.44 53.96
N ALA A 91 -1.90 87.66 53.66
CA ALA A 91 -1.35 88.58 54.66
C ALA A 91 -2.43 89.03 55.66
N ARG A 92 -3.62 89.43 55.19
CA ARG A 92 -4.79 89.75 56.05
C ARG A 92 -5.16 88.57 56.96
N GLN A 93 -5.22 87.35 56.42
CA GLN A 93 -5.49 86.12 57.18
C GLN A 93 -4.41 85.83 58.22
N SER A 94 -3.13 86.01 57.87
CA SER A 94 -2.00 85.83 58.78
C SER A 94 -2.02 86.86 59.93
N SER A 95 -2.34 88.13 59.63
CA SER A 95 -2.51 89.18 60.64
C SER A 95 -3.71 88.94 61.55
N LEU A 96 -4.83 88.42 60.99
CA LEU A 96 -6.00 88.03 61.79
C LEU A 96 -5.69 86.84 62.71
N LEU A 97 -4.96 85.83 62.23
CA LEU A 97 -4.52 84.70 63.07
C LEU A 97 -3.64 85.17 64.22
N LEU A 98 -2.65 86.04 63.95
CA LEU A 98 -1.79 86.61 64.99
C LEU A 98 -2.58 87.45 66.01
N SER A 99 -3.54 88.28 65.54
CA SER A 99 -4.41 89.06 66.42
C SER A 99 -5.31 88.18 67.29
N LEU A 100 -5.81 87.06 66.77
CA LEU A 100 -6.60 86.10 67.53
C LEU A 100 -5.74 85.31 68.53
N GLN A 101 -4.49 84.95 68.17
CA GLN A 101 -3.54 84.30 69.07
C GLN A 101 -3.16 85.21 70.24
N ASN A 102 -2.79 86.47 69.97
CA ASN A 102 -2.51 87.45 71.01
C ASN A 102 -3.69 87.63 71.96
N ARG A 103 -4.92 87.75 71.43
CA ARG A 103 -6.11 87.91 72.27
C ARG A 103 -6.46 86.66 73.08
N VAL A 104 -6.09 85.46 72.62
CA VAL A 104 -6.21 84.24 73.45
C VAL A 104 -5.20 84.29 74.60
N GLN A 105 -3.94 84.67 74.34
CA GLN A 105 -2.93 84.83 75.39
C GLN A 105 -3.32 85.91 76.41
N GLU A 106 -3.81 87.07 75.95
CA GLU A 106 -4.32 88.15 76.82
C GLU A 106 -5.43 87.63 77.75
N MET A 107 -6.40 86.87 77.22
CA MET A 107 -7.48 86.25 78.00
C MET A 107 -6.98 85.17 78.98
N GLU A 108 -5.92 84.43 78.63
CA GLU A 108 -5.30 83.43 79.51
C GLU A 108 -4.52 84.10 80.66
N GLU A 109 -3.81 85.18 80.38
CA GLU A 109 -3.12 86.00 81.39
C GLU A 109 -4.11 86.70 82.33
N GLU A 110 -5.18 87.32 81.80
CA GLU A 110 -6.29 87.88 82.59
C GLU A 110 -6.96 86.82 83.48
N SER A 111 -7.21 85.62 82.95
CA SER A 111 -7.76 84.49 83.69
C SER A 111 -6.84 84.04 84.84
N GLY A 112 -5.52 84.02 84.61
CA GLY A 112 -4.51 83.79 85.64
C GLY A 112 -4.53 84.83 86.75
N VAL A 113 -4.59 86.13 86.39
CA VAL A 113 -4.71 87.24 87.35
C VAL A 113 -6.01 87.13 88.15
N LEU A 114 -7.15 86.91 87.49
CA LEU A 114 -8.45 86.68 88.15
C LEU A 114 -8.42 85.50 89.12
N ALA A 115 -7.77 84.38 88.76
CA ALA A 115 -7.64 83.22 89.64
C ALA A 115 -6.77 83.50 90.88
N THR A 116 -5.72 84.32 90.77
CA THR A 116 -4.91 84.75 91.93
C THR A 116 -5.66 85.76 92.81
N SER A 117 -6.29 86.77 92.20
CA SER A 117 -7.12 87.76 92.91
C SER A 117 -8.26 87.09 93.66
N LYS A 118 -8.94 86.10 93.06
CA LYS A 118 -10.01 85.36 93.73
C LYS A 118 -9.50 84.61 94.97
N LYS A 119 -8.38 83.90 94.88
CA LYS A 119 -7.78 83.22 96.04
C LYS A 119 -7.47 84.21 97.18
N GLN A 120 -7.00 85.41 96.84
CA GLN A 120 -6.73 86.46 97.81
C GLN A 120 -8.01 87.02 98.46
N THR A 121 -9.10 87.22 97.69
CA THR A 121 -10.40 87.64 98.26
C THR A 121 -11.04 86.55 99.11
N ASP A 122 -10.94 85.28 98.69
CA ASP A 122 -11.47 84.13 99.44
C ASP A 122 -10.76 83.99 100.80
N LEU A 123 -9.42 84.12 100.83
CA LEU A 123 -8.62 84.19 102.06
C LEU A 123 -9.02 85.38 102.95
N THR A 124 -9.22 86.56 102.37
CA THR A 124 -9.61 87.77 103.12
C THR A 124 -11.01 87.63 103.73
N ALA A 125 -11.95 87.05 102.99
CA ALA A 125 -13.30 86.75 103.48
C ALA A 125 -13.28 85.74 104.64
N GLN A 126 -12.40 84.73 104.59
CA GLN A 126 -12.25 83.75 105.67
C GLN A 126 -11.79 84.40 106.99
N VAL A 127 -10.86 85.36 106.94
CA VAL A 127 -10.42 86.13 108.13
C VAL A 127 -11.57 86.96 108.70
N LEU A 128 -12.27 87.74 107.86
CA LEU A 128 -13.39 88.59 108.28
C LEU A 128 -14.56 87.79 108.88
N LEU A 129 -14.79 86.55 108.42
CA LEU A 129 -15.80 85.66 109.00
C LEU A 129 -15.43 85.19 110.42
N GLN A 130 -14.14 84.99 110.71
CA GLN A 130 -13.67 84.67 112.06
C GLN A 130 -13.86 85.86 113.01
N GLU A 131 -13.41 87.06 112.62
CA GLU A 131 -13.58 88.28 113.41
C GLU A 131 -15.08 88.57 113.71
N ASN A 132 -15.96 88.32 112.74
CA ASN A 132 -17.39 88.51 112.89
C ASN A 132 -18.03 87.53 113.90
N TRP A 133 -17.45 86.35 114.09
CA TRP A 133 -17.87 85.38 115.09
C TRP A 133 -17.45 85.84 116.50
N GLU A 134 -16.18 86.24 116.66
CA GLU A 134 -15.63 86.78 117.92
C GLU A 134 -16.32 88.08 118.40
N LEU A 135 -16.95 88.85 117.50
CA LEU A 135 -17.75 90.02 117.85
C LEU A 135 -19.15 89.66 118.34
N LYS A 136 -19.77 88.59 117.83
CA LYS A 136 -21.11 88.14 118.25
C LYS A 136 -21.12 87.62 119.68
N GLU A 137 -20.09 86.88 120.07
CA GLU A 137 -19.89 86.40 121.44
C GLU A 137 -19.84 87.59 122.44
N LYS A 138 -19.10 88.65 122.09
CA LYS A 138 -18.99 89.88 122.90
C LYS A 138 -20.30 90.67 123.04
N ILE A 139 -21.19 90.61 122.04
CA ILE A 139 -22.52 91.28 122.10
C ILE A 139 -23.42 90.57 123.12
N HIS A 140 -23.52 89.24 123.02
CA HIS A 140 -24.35 88.44 123.92
C HIS A 140 -23.97 88.65 125.40
N ASP A 141 -22.65 88.74 125.65
CA ASP A 141 -22.09 89.00 126.96
C ASP A 141 -22.45 90.39 127.53
N GLN A 142 -22.81 91.37 126.69
CA GLN A 142 -23.30 92.69 127.12
C GLN A 142 -24.82 92.72 127.37
N GLU A 143 -25.62 92.07 126.52
CA GLU A 143 -27.08 91.98 126.65
C GLU A 143 -27.49 91.39 128.02
N ALA A 144 -26.80 90.33 128.45
CA ALA A 144 -27.00 89.69 129.75
C ALA A 144 -26.78 90.64 130.95
N LYS A 145 -25.90 91.65 130.82
CA LYS A 145 -25.63 92.64 131.86
C LYS A 145 -26.71 93.72 131.92
N LEU A 146 -27.28 94.10 130.78
CA LEU A 146 -28.24 95.21 130.67
C LEU A 146 -29.60 94.86 131.31
N ASN A 147 -30.12 93.66 131.05
CA ASN A 147 -31.39 93.18 131.61
C ASN A 147 -31.44 93.18 133.14
N LYS A 148 -30.28 93.07 133.83
CA LYS A 148 -30.22 93.08 135.29
C LYS A 148 -30.70 94.41 135.89
N TYR A 149 -30.28 95.54 135.31
CA TYR A 149 -30.56 96.88 135.85
C TYR A 149 -32.02 97.31 135.68
N LEU A 150 -32.73 96.78 134.67
CA LEU A 150 -34.07 97.27 134.30
C LEU A 150 -35.12 96.94 135.38
N ASN A 151 -35.01 95.77 136.00
CA ASN A 151 -35.91 95.30 137.07
C ASN A 151 -35.87 96.19 138.32
N GLU A 152 -34.76 96.86 138.61
CA GLU A 152 -34.57 97.68 139.82
C GLU A 152 -35.38 98.99 139.80
N CYS A 153 -35.93 99.39 138.64
CA CYS A 153 -36.62 100.68 138.45
C CYS A 153 -38.14 100.64 138.74
N GLU A 154 -38.80 99.51 138.51
CA GLU A 154 -40.29 99.41 138.50
C GLU A 154 -40.92 99.71 139.87
N GLU A 155 -40.30 99.25 140.96
CA GLU A 155 -40.86 99.29 142.32
C GLU A 155 -41.13 100.70 142.86
N SER A 156 -40.40 101.71 142.37
CA SER A 156 -40.46 103.09 142.87
C SER A 156 -41.81 103.76 142.59
N LYS A 157 -42.40 103.43 141.44
CA LYS A 157 -43.53 104.14 140.81
C LYS A 157 -44.84 104.08 141.60
N ASN A 158 -45.07 103.00 142.35
CA ASN A 158 -46.37 102.67 142.95
C ASN A 158 -46.79 103.55 144.15
N ARG A 159 -45.94 104.47 144.62
CA ARG A 159 -46.19 105.24 145.86
C ARG A 159 -46.99 106.54 145.66
N ALA A 160 -47.09 107.06 144.45
CA ALA A 160 -47.60 108.43 144.20
C ALA A 160 -49.14 108.58 144.25
N SER A 161 -49.90 107.53 143.94
CA SER A 161 -51.29 107.64 143.45
C SER A 161 -52.38 107.99 144.49
N LYS A 162 -52.04 108.30 145.75
CA LYS A 162 -53.01 108.39 146.87
C LYS A 162 -53.62 109.78 147.14
N ILE A 163 -53.21 110.83 146.42
CA ILE A 163 -53.42 112.21 146.87
C ILE A 163 -54.65 112.93 146.24
N SER A 164 -55.00 112.64 144.99
CA SER A 164 -55.94 113.44 144.16
C SER A 164 -57.44 113.14 144.37
N TRP A 165 -57.94 113.15 145.62
CA TRP A 165 -59.32 112.74 145.93
C TRP A 165 -60.24 113.86 146.45
N LYS A 166 -59.71 114.87 147.17
CA LYS A 166 -60.53 115.77 148.00
C LYS A 166 -61.16 116.98 147.29
N GLN A 167 -60.93 117.16 146.00
CA GLN A 167 -60.88 118.49 145.38
C GLN A 167 -62.04 118.75 144.38
N GLY A 168 -63.07 117.87 144.40
CA GLY A 168 -64.11 117.75 143.36
C GLY A 168 -65.55 118.11 143.75
N GLU A 169 -65.79 118.85 144.83
CA GLU A 169 -67.17 119.15 145.31
C GLU A 169 -67.70 120.54 144.92
N PHE A 170 -66.86 121.59 145.01
CA PHE A 170 -67.23 123.00 144.78
C PHE A 170 -67.87 123.30 143.40
N LEU A 171 -67.87 122.34 142.49
CA LEU A 171 -68.24 122.58 141.10
C LEU A 171 -69.73 122.73 140.84
N ALA A 172 -70.54 121.88 141.48
CA ALA A 172 -71.76 121.28 140.92
C ALA A 172 -72.91 122.21 140.44
N GLN A 173 -72.73 123.53 140.50
CA GLN A 173 -73.72 124.55 140.13
C GLN A 173 -73.41 125.28 138.81
N LEU A 174 -72.14 125.49 138.46
CA LEU A 174 -71.76 126.28 137.28
C LEU A 174 -71.92 125.48 135.95
N SER A 175 -72.32 124.21 136.05
CA SER A 175 -72.58 123.22 134.99
C SER A 175 -73.85 123.51 134.18
N GLY A 176 -74.94 123.86 134.87
CA GLY A 176 -76.29 123.86 134.31
C GLY A 176 -76.53 124.84 133.16
N PHE A 177 -75.61 125.81 132.96
CA PHE A 177 -75.66 126.78 131.86
C PHE A 177 -74.76 126.40 130.66
N LEU A 178 -73.89 125.40 130.79
CA LEU A 178 -72.99 124.92 129.74
C LEU A 178 -73.27 123.46 129.32
N ASP A 179 -74.35 122.88 129.86
CA ASP A 179 -74.78 121.48 129.72
C ASP A 179 -73.65 120.45 129.88
N VAL A 180 -72.79 120.70 130.86
CA VAL A 180 -71.61 119.87 131.19
C VAL A 180 -71.62 119.63 132.69
N ASP A 181 -71.91 118.41 133.14
CA ASP A 181 -71.78 118.07 134.56
C ASP A 181 -70.31 118.04 135.00
N ILE A 182 -70.10 118.35 136.28
CA ILE A 182 -68.82 118.75 136.84
C ILE A 182 -68.60 118.22 138.27
N ARG A 183 -69.48 117.39 138.82
CA ARG A 183 -69.15 116.68 140.07
C ARG A 183 -67.86 115.86 139.86
N GLY A 184 -66.83 116.15 140.65
CA GLY A 184 -65.59 115.35 140.70
C GLY A 184 -64.35 115.90 139.98
N LYS A 185 -64.34 117.12 139.40
CA LYS A 185 -63.12 117.71 138.78
C LYS A 185 -62.44 118.73 139.69
N GLU A 186 -61.12 118.91 139.56
CA GLU A 186 -60.40 119.89 140.36
C GLU A 186 -60.52 121.32 139.80
N GLU A 187 -60.79 122.29 140.69
CA GLU A 187 -61.06 123.72 140.43
C GLU A 187 -62.17 124.04 139.37
N PRO A 188 -63.45 124.22 139.76
CA PRO A 188 -64.59 124.41 138.82
C PRO A 188 -64.59 125.64 137.95
N HIS A 189 -64.27 126.77 138.57
CA HIS A 189 -64.09 128.06 137.94
C HIS A 189 -63.05 127.92 136.83
N LYS A 190 -61.93 127.20 137.09
CA LYS A 190 -61.02 126.77 136.03
C LYS A 190 -61.68 125.75 135.09
N HIS A 191 -62.49 124.79 135.54
CA HIS A 191 -63.06 123.75 134.67
C HIS A 191 -64.08 124.25 133.62
N LEU A 192 -64.76 125.36 133.87
CA LEU A 192 -65.79 125.90 132.96
C LEU A 192 -65.38 127.17 132.22
N ILE A 193 -64.52 128.00 132.82
CA ILE A 193 -63.70 128.93 132.02
C ILE A 193 -62.79 128.09 131.11
N SER A 194 -62.31 126.92 131.56
CA SER A 194 -61.75 125.89 130.68
C SER A 194 -62.82 125.45 129.69
N LYS A 195 -64.02 124.96 130.04
CA LYS A 195 -64.96 124.47 129.00
C LYS A 195 -65.29 125.51 127.90
N VAL A 196 -65.41 126.80 128.22
CA VAL A 196 -65.58 127.84 127.19
C VAL A 196 -64.29 128.06 126.37
N ASN A 197 -63.12 128.19 127.02
CA ASN A 197 -61.84 128.28 126.32
C ASN A 197 -61.49 126.98 125.57
N GLN A 198 -62.03 125.84 126.00
CA GLN A 198 -61.90 124.50 125.44
C GLN A 198 -62.82 124.37 124.25
N MET A 199 -64.03 124.94 124.24
CA MET A 199 -64.87 125.08 123.05
C MET A 199 -64.24 126.02 122.02
N HIS A 200 -63.61 127.11 122.45
CA HIS A 200 -62.85 127.99 121.55
C HIS A 200 -61.59 127.30 121.00
N LYS A 201 -60.84 126.58 121.84
CA LYS A 201 -59.72 125.71 121.43
C LYS A 201 -60.19 124.55 120.55
N GLU A 202 -61.34 123.94 120.82
CA GLU A 202 -61.97 122.88 120.01
C GLU A 202 -62.30 123.43 118.64
N ASN A 203 -62.87 124.63 118.52
CA ASN A 203 -63.17 125.25 117.22
C ASN A 203 -61.90 125.68 116.47
N THR A 204 -60.90 126.22 117.17
CA THR A 204 -59.58 126.55 116.60
C THR A 204 -58.82 125.28 116.18
N MET A 205 -58.93 124.21 116.94
CA MET A 205 -58.40 122.87 116.67
C MET A 205 -59.12 122.20 115.50
N LEU A 206 -60.45 122.33 115.39
CA LEU A 206 -61.23 121.86 114.25
C LEU A 206 -60.88 122.64 112.98
N THR A 207 -60.69 123.95 113.08
CA THR A 207 -60.19 124.79 111.97
C THR A 207 -58.78 124.36 111.56
N GLY A 208 -57.89 124.08 112.52
CA GLY A 208 -56.57 123.51 112.28
C GLY A 208 -56.62 122.11 111.69
N GLN A 209 -57.53 121.25 112.14
CA GLN A 209 -57.75 119.90 111.59
C GLN A 209 -58.24 119.97 110.15
N ILE A 210 -59.20 120.85 109.83
CA ILE A 210 -59.65 121.13 108.47
C ILE A 210 -58.48 121.60 107.60
N ALA A 211 -57.61 122.48 108.11
CA ALA A 211 -56.41 122.91 107.39
C ALA A 211 -55.43 121.73 107.16
N THR A 212 -55.18 120.88 108.15
CA THR A 212 -54.32 119.68 107.97
C THR A 212 -54.94 118.64 107.03
N LEU A 213 -56.27 118.50 107.02
CA LEU A 213 -56.99 117.59 106.12
C LEU A 213 -57.02 118.13 104.69
N ALA A 214 -57.15 119.45 104.51
CA ALA A 214 -57.01 120.09 103.21
C ALA A 214 -55.59 119.90 102.66
N GLU A 215 -54.56 119.99 103.51
CA GLU A 215 -53.18 119.76 103.10
C GLU A 215 -52.87 118.28 102.82
N THR A 216 -53.39 117.32 103.60
CA THR A 216 -53.23 115.90 103.23
C THR A 216 -53.99 115.53 101.96
N ILE A 217 -55.14 116.15 101.68
CA ILE A 217 -55.84 116.02 100.39
C ILE A 217 -55.01 116.61 99.25
N ASN A 218 -54.40 117.80 99.44
CA ASN A 218 -53.50 118.43 98.46
C ASN A 218 -52.26 117.55 98.18
N VAL A 219 -51.59 117.06 99.23
CA VAL A 219 -50.48 116.11 99.14
C VAL A 219 -50.90 114.85 98.38
N HIS A 220 -52.02 114.21 98.73
CA HIS A 220 -52.52 113.03 98.02
C HIS A 220 -52.92 113.34 96.56
N GLU A 221 -53.40 114.54 96.23
CA GLU A 221 -53.66 114.92 94.84
C GLU A 221 -52.35 115.08 94.04
N ILE A 222 -51.31 115.66 94.66
CA ILE A 222 -49.97 115.79 94.08
C ILE A 222 -49.32 114.40 93.90
N GLU A 223 -49.41 113.52 94.91
CA GLU A 223 -48.96 112.12 94.85
C GLU A 223 -49.71 111.33 93.78
N SER A 224 -51.03 111.53 93.64
CA SER A 224 -51.85 110.89 92.60
C SER A 224 -51.47 111.38 91.20
N LYS A 225 -51.22 112.69 91.03
CA LYS A 225 -50.68 113.28 89.79
C LYS A 225 -49.29 112.73 89.46
N ALA A 226 -48.40 112.58 90.46
CA ALA A 226 -47.06 112.00 90.29
C ALA A 226 -47.12 110.50 89.95
N SER A 227 -47.97 109.75 90.63
CA SER A 227 -48.20 108.32 90.39
C SER A 227 -48.74 108.08 88.98
N ARG A 228 -49.73 108.87 88.53
CA ARG A 228 -50.25 108.81 87.16
C ARG A 228 -49.18 109.10 86.11
N LYS A 229 -48.30 110.09 86.33
CA LYS A 229 -47.15 110.36 85.45
C LYS A 229 -46.17 109.18 85.41
N THR A 230 -45.89 108.54 86.55
CA THR A 230 -45.03 107.34 86.61
C THR A 230 -45.68 106.14 85.90
N ILE A 231 -46.98 105.90 86.08
CA ILE A 231 -47.72 104.84 85.36
C ILE A 231 -47.68 105.10 83.86
N MET A 232 -47.93 106.33 83.39
CA MET A 232 -47.84 106.66 81.96
C MET A 232 -46.42 106.44 81.38
N ARG A 233 -45.38 106.73 82.17
CA ARG A 233 -43.98 106.47 81.78
C ARG A 233 -43.73 104.97 81.64
N LEU A 234 -44.10 104.18 82.65
CA LEU A 234 -43.95 102.73 82.68
C LEU A 234 -44.76 102.06 81.55
N VAL A 235 -46.00 102.50 81.28
CA VAL A 235 -46.79 102.03 80.14
C VAL A 235 -46.13 102.37 78.81
N SER A 236 -45.47 103.54 78.70
CA SER A 236 -44.72 103.92 77.50
C SER A 236 -43.42 103.11 77.32
N GLU A 237 -42.77 102.72 78.43
CA GLU A 237 -41.59 101.85 78.46
C GLU A 237 -41.97 100.41 78.09
N VAL A 238 -42.99 99.84 78.74
CA VAL A 238 -43.57 98.53 78.38
C VAL A 238 -44.02 98.51 76.92
N SER A 239 -44.62 99.60 76.41
CA SER A 239 -45.01 99.70 74.98
C SER A 239 -43.81 99.75 74.02
N LYS A 240 -42.63 100.19 74.47
CA LYS A 240 -41.38 100.15 73.69
C LYS A 240 -40.76 98.76 73.75
N GLU A 241 -40.70 98.14 74.92
CA GLU A 241 -40.16 96.78 75.07
C GLU A 241 -41.06 95.74 74.38
N GLN A 242 -42.39 95.90 74.40
CA GLN A 242 -43.30 95.05 73.62
C GLN A 242 -43.04 95.17 72.10
N LYS A 243 -42.76 96.38 71.59
CA LYS A 243 -42.39 96.57 70.17
C LYS A 243 -41.05 95.93 69.83
N LYS A 244 -40.05 96.03 70.71
CA LYS A 244 -38.77 95.33 70.57
C LYS A 244 -38.95 93.81 70.61
N ALA A 245 -39.75 93.29 71.54
CA ALA A 245 -40.03 91.86 71.66
C ALA A 245 -40.72 91.29 70.39
N VAL A 246 -41.65 92.04 69.80
CA VAL A 246 -42.28 91.68 68.51
C VAL A 246 -41.30 91.77 67.34
N ALA A 247 -40.37 92.74 67.33
CA ALA A 247 -39.30 92.78 66.34
C ALA A 247 -38.35 91.57 66.48
N TYR A 248 -37.91 91.25 67.71
CA TYR A 248 -37.07 90.09 67.99
C TYR A 248 -37.76 88.77 67.63
N SER A 249 -39.08 88.62 67.88
CA SER A 249 -39.79 87.41 67.45
C SER A 249 -39.88 87.31 65.93
N GLN A 250 -40.12 88.42 65.23
CA GLN A 250 -40.11 88.46 63.76
C GLN A 250 -38.71 88.17 63.17
N ASP A 251 -37.63 88.58 63.83
CA ASP A 251 -36.28 88.28 63.38
C ASP A 251 -35.88 86.83 63.68
N MET A 252 -36.29 86.27 64.83
CA MET A 252 -36.19 84.82 65.10
C MET A 252 -36.99 84.01 64.07
N ASP A 253 -38.19 84.43 63.70
CA ASP A 253 -39.02 83.79 62.65
C ASP A 253 -38.39 83.85 61.25
N LYS A 254 -37.54 84.85 60.95
CA LYS A 254 -36.75 84.92 59.71
C LYS A 254 -35.57 83.96 59.78
N LEU A 255 -34.78 84.05 60.85
CA LEU A 255 -33.60 83.21 61.08
C LEU A 255 -33.95 81.71 61.11
N SER A 256 -35.12 81.33 61.65
CA SER A 256 -35.61 79.94 61.57
C SER A 256 -35.91 79.51 60.13
N LYS A 257 -36.54 80.35 59.30
CA LYS A 257 -36.82 80.05 57.89
C LYS A 257 -35.54 80.00 57.04
N GLU A 258 -34.57 80.86 57.35
CA GLU A 258 -33.24 80.85 56.73
C GLU A 258 -32.46 79.59 57.12
N LEU A 259 -32.53 79.17 58.38
CA LEU A 259 -31.96 77.90 58.87
C LEU A 259 -32.60 76.69 58.18
N ASP A 260 -33.93 76.61 58.09
CA ASP A 260 -34.63 75.52 57.39
C ASP A 260 -34.24 75.48 55.90
N SER A 261 -34.16 76.64 55.25
CA SER A 261 -33.73 76.77 53.85
C SER A 261 -32.28 76.30 53.67
N ALA A 262 -31.38 76.68 54.58
CA ALA A 262 -29.99 76.24 54.58
C ALA A 262 -29.85 74.73 54.88
N LEU A 263 -30.70 74.15 55.72
CA LEU A 263 -30.76 72.71 55.98
C LEU A 263 -31.21 71.92 54.74
N ILE A 264 -32.21 72.43 53.99
CA ILE A 264 -32.64 71.83 52.73
C ILE A 264 -31.54 71.93 51.65
N ALA A 265 -30.86 73.08 51.55
CA ALA A 265 -29.72 73.28 50.65
C ALA A 265 -28.55 72.33 51.01
N LYS A 266 -28.23 72.19 52.30
CA LYS A 266 -27.26 71.20 52.79
C LYS A 266 -27.66 69.77 52.39
N GLN A 267 -28.90 69.36 52.62
CA GLN A 267 -29.37 68.01 52.29
C GLN A 267 -29.35 67.70 50.79
N SER A 268 -29.53 68.70 49.92
CA SER A 268 -29.39 68.53 48.47
C SER A 268 -27.92 68.37 48.07
N LEU A 269 -27.02 69.21 48.60
CA LEU A 269 -25.57 69.06 48.39
C LEU A 269 -25.02 67.72 48.93
N GLU A 270 -25.49 67.24 50.09
CA GLU A 270 -25.10 65.91 50.59
C GLU A 270 -25.60 64.77 49.67
N LYS A 271 -26.74 64.92 48.99
CA LYS A 271 -27.22 63.93 47.99
C LYS A 271 -26.37 63.99 46.72
N GLU A 272 -25.98 65.17 46.28
CA GLU A 272 -25.09 65.35 45.13
C GLU A 272 -23.69 64.79 45.41
N ILE A 273 -23.10 65.07 46.59
CA ILE A 273 -21.80 64.52 47.02
C ILE A 273 -21.83 62.98 46.98
N ARG A 274 -22.88 62.34 47.49
CA ARG A 274 -23.05 60.87 47.41
C ARG A 274 -23.13 60.38 45.97
N SER A 275 -23.92 61.03 45.11
CA SER A 275 -24.00 60.69 43.68
C SER A 275 -22.66 60.85 42.94
N LEU A 276 -21.88 61.88 43.28
CA LEU A 276 -20.53 62.08 42.74
C LEU A 276 -19.53 61.02 43.25
N GLN A 277 -19.64 60.60 44.52
CA GLN A 277 -18.86 59.50 45.09
C GLN A 277 -19.20 58.16 44.40
N ASP A 278 -20.48 57.87 44.19
CA ASP A 278 -20.94 56.66 43.47
C ASP A 278 -20.43 56.64 42.01
N ARG A 279 -20.49 57.79 41.32
CA ARG A 279 -19.95 57.96 39.96
C ARG A 279 -18.43 57.80 39.92
N LEU A 280 -17.71 58.33 40.91
CA LEU A 280 -16.26 58.16 41.03
C LEU A 280 -15.90 56.69 41.27
N ALA A 281 -16.60 56.00 42.17
CA ALA A 281 -16.41 54.58 42.46
C ALA A 281 -16.80 53.68 41.27
N ALA A 282 -17.75 54.09 40.43
CA ALA A 282 -18.06 53.42 39.16
C ALA A 282 -16.95 53.64 38.12
N SER A 283 -16.47 54.87 37.96
CA SER A 283 -15.37 55.21 37.04
C SER A 283 -14.06 54.50 37.43
N GLN A 284 -13.76 54.39 38.72
CA GLN A 284 -12.59 53.67 39.23
C GLN A 284 -12.64 52.19 38.87
N ARG A 285 -13.77 51.51 39.10
CA ARG A 285 -13.97 50.10 38.72
C ARG A 285 -13.88 49.88 37.21
N ALA A 286 -14.41 50.81 36.40
CA ALA A 286 -14.30 50.74 34.94
C ALA A 286 -12.84 50.90 34.47
N TRP A 287 -12.08 51.82 35.07
CA TRP A 287 -10.64 51.99 34.80
C TRP A 287 -9.83 50.75 35.23
N GLU A 288 -10.12 50.17 36.39
CA GLU A 288 -9.46 48.93 36.86
C GLU A 288 -9.75 47.74 35.93
N ALA A 289 -10.99 47.59 35.45
CA ALA A 289 -11.35 46.57 34.47
C ALA A 289 -10.61 46.77 33.14
N SER A 290 -10.61 47.98 32.59
CA SER A 290 -9.87 48.32 31.35
C SER A 290 -8.36 48.12 31.49
N LYS A 291 -7.80 48.42 32.67
CA LYS A 291 -6.39 48.13 32.99
C LYS A 291 -6.10 46.63 33.03
N GLN A 292 -6.99 45.81 33.59
CA GLN A 292 -6.85 44.35 33.58
C GLN A 292 -6.96 43.78 32.15
N GLU A 293 -7.89 44.29 31.34
CA GLU A 293 -8.04 43.94 29.93
C GLU A 293 -6.79 44.31 29.11
N LEU A 294 -6.21 45.50 29.32
CA LEU A 294 -4.95 45.90 28.69
C LEU A 294 -3.78 44.98 29.08
N HIS A 295 -3.70 44.56 30.35
CA HIS A 295 -2.72 43.56 30.79
C HIS A 295 -2.96 42.18 30.15
N HIS A 296 -4.22 41.77 29.96
CA HIS A 296 -4.58 40.54 29.25
C HIS A 296 -4.16 40.60 27.77
N LEU A 297 -4.57 41.65 27.05
CA LEU A 297 -4.22 41.88 25.64
C LEU A 297 -2.70 41.93 25.42
N LYS A 298 -1.95 42.59 26.32
CA LYS A 298 -0.48 42.61 26.25
C LYS A 298 0.14 41.21 26.43
N ARG A 299 -0.43 40.36 27.28
CA ARG A 299 0.00 38.96 27.42
C ARG A 299 -0.26 38.19 26.13
N CYS A 300 -1.49 38.25 25.60
CA CYS A 300 -1.86 37.56 24.37
C CYS A 300 -1.05 38.03 23.15
N SER A 301 -0.72 39.33 23.04
CA SER A 301 0.23 39.81 22.03
C SER A 301 1.59 39.12 22.19
N SER A 302 2.14 39.09 23.40
CA SER A 302 3.45 38.46 23.67
C SER A 302 3.46 36.95 23.37
N GLU A 303 2.34 36.26 23.63
CA GLU A 303 2.14 34.85 23.30
C GLU A 303 2.05 34.63 21.79
N MET A 304 1.30 35.49 21.07
CA MET A 304 1.20 35.47 19.62
C MET A 304 2.54 35.78 18.94
N ASP A 305 3.25 36.81 19.38
CA ASP A 305 4.60 37.19 18.91
C ASP A 305 5.59 36.03 19.11
N GLY A 306 5.50 35.32 20.23
CA GLY A 306 6.24 34.09 20.49
C GLY A 306 5.91 32.98 19.50
N SER A 307 4.62 32.69 19.29
CA SER A 307 4.18 31.65 18.34
C SER A 307 4.56 31.96 16.88
N LEU A 308 4.45 33.23 16.48
CA LEU A 308 4.84 33.72 15.15
C LEU A 308 6.35 33.55 14.96
N LYS A 309 7.16 33.87 15.97
CA LYS A 309 8.61 33.67 15.92
C LYS A 309 8.97 32.19 15.77
N SER A 310 8.36 31.30 16.56
CA SER A 310 8.55 29.85 16.40
C SER A 310 8.17 29.38 15.00
N SER A 311 7.02 29.81 14.46
CA SER A 311 6.58 29.44 13.11
C SER A 311 7.50 29.98 12.00
N ILE A 312 8.05 31.19 12.16
CA ILE A 312 9.07 31.75 11.26
C ILE A 312 10.38 30.96 11.33
N ASP A 313 10.81 30.54 12.53
CA ASP A 313 12.02 29.75 12.72
C ASP A 313 11.84 28.32 12.16
N GLU A 314 10.68 27.68 12.39
CA GLU A 314 10.26 26.42 11.75
C GLU A 314 10.27 26.53 10.22
N ALA A 315 9.62 27.54 9.65
CA ALA A 315 9.59 27.78 8.21
C ALA A 315 11.02 28.00 7.64
N ARG A 316 11.90 28.67 8.39
CA ARG A 316 13.32 28.82 8.00
C ARG A 316 14.07 27.48 8.00
N THR A 317 13.83 26.61 8.99
CA THR A 317 14.43 25.26 8.98
C THR A 317 13.90 24.42 7.82
N ALA A 318 12.58 24.41 7.57
CA ALA A 318 11.97 23.72 6.43
C ALA A 318 12.53 24.22 5.08
N GLN A 319 12.67 25.54 4.91
CA GLN A 319 13.27 26.13 3.72
C GLN A 319 14.75 25.76 3.55
N SER A 320 15.52 25.67 4.65
CA SER A 320 16.92 25.23 4.60
C SER A 320 17.05 23.75 4.21
N LEU A 321 16.17 22.88 4.72
CA LEU A 321 16.10 21.47 4.36
C LEU A 321 15.69 21.28 2.89
N LEU A 322 14.70 22.05 2.41
CA LEU A 322 14.30 22.05 0.99
C LEU A 322 15.43 22.51 0.07
N SER A 323 16.23 23.50 0.51
CA SER A 323 17.38 24.00 -0.26
C SER A 323 18.49 22.93 -0.34
N ALA A 324 18.86 22.32 0.79
CA ALA A 324 19.82 21.22 0.84
C ALA A 324 19.35 19.97 0.05
N PHE A 325 18.05 19.68 0.03
CA PHE A 325 17.47 18.63 -0.82
C PHE A 325 17.60 18.98 -2.31
N LYS A 326 17.30 20.22 -2.71
CA LYS A 326 17.49 20.68 -4.09
C LYS A 326 18.97 20.63 -4.53
N GLU A 327 19.91 20.87 -3.62
CA GLU A 327 21.35 20.67 -3.86
C GLU A 327 21.73 19.19 -4.04
N GLN A 328 21.22 18.28 -3.21
CA GLN A 328 21.45 16.84 -3.36
C GLN A 328 20.88 16.30 -4.67
N VAL A 329 19.66 16.70 -5.05
CA VAL A 329 19.05 16.29 -6.31
C VAL A 329 19.78 16.88 -7.52
N ALA A 330 20.19 18.16 -7.47
CA ALA A 330 20.94 18.78 -8.57
C ALA A 330 22.34 18.16 -8.74
N THR A 331 23.04 17.81 -7.66
CA THR A 331 24.33 17.11 -7.74
C THR A 331 24.18 15.70 -8.30
N LEU A 332 23.16 14.93 -7.91
CA LEU A 332 22.87 13.59 -8.45
C LEU A 332 22.45 13.60 -9.94
N LEU A 333 21.75 14.64 -10.40
CA LEU A 333 21.33 14.79 -11.81
C LEU A 333 22.41 15.41 -12.72
N SER A 334 23.48 15.93 -12.11
CA SER A 334 24.68 16.42 -12.81
C SER A 334 25.56 15.26 -13.28
N ASN A 335 26.30 15.48 -14.35
CA ASN A 335 27.33 14.55 -14.82
C ASN A 335 28.50 15.32 -15.46
N SER A 336 29.51 14.60 -15.95
CA SER A 336 30.72 15.17 -16.58
C SER A 336 30.48 16.09 -17.79
N SER A 337 29.25 16.15 -18.33
CA SER A 337 28.89 17.02 -19.46
C SER A 337 27.87 18.11 -19.14
N VAL A 338 27.13 18.02 -18.01
CA VAL A 338 26.08 18.98 -17.65
C VAL A 338 25.99 19.11 -16.13
N THR A 339 26.20 20.33 -15.62
CA THR A 339 25.92 20.71 -14.24
C THR A 339 24.50 21.27 -14.12
N VAL A 340 23.73 20.77 -13.14
CA VAL A 340 22.37 21.21 -12.84
C VAL A 340 22.42 22.24 -11.70
N LYS A 341 21.62 23.30 -11.78
CA LYS A 341 21.47 24.25 -10.67
C LYS A 341 20.49 23.71 -9.63
N PRO A 342 20.65 24.02 -8.33
CA PRO A 342 19.72 23.62 -7.26
C PRO A 342 18.41 24.44 -7.27
N SER A 343 17.80 24.61 -8.44
CA SER A 343 16.47 25.20 -8.60
C SER A 343 15.51 24.15 -9.17
N GLU A 344 14.22 24.30 -8.85
CA GLU A 344 13.20 23.30 -9.16
C GLU A 344 13.00 23.14 -10.67
N GLU A 345 13.08 24.25 -11.39
CA GLU A 345 12.91 24.35 -12.83
C GLU A 345 14.07 23.67 -13.57
N ALA A 346 15.30 23.85 -13.08
CA ALA A 346 16.50 23.24 -13.64
C ALA A 346 16.56 21.72 -13.37
N ILE A 347 16.17 21.30 -12.17
CA ILE A 347 15.99 19.89 -11.80
C ILE A 347 14.93 19.24 -12.70
N MET A 348 13.75 19.86 -12.81
CA MET A 348 12.64 19.34 -13.63
C MET A 348 13.00 19.26 -15.11
N GLU A 349 13.63 20.30 -15.69
CA GLU A 349 14.02 20.23 -17.11
C GLU A 349 15.14 19.20 -17.34
N ARG A 350 16.07 19.01 -16.40
CA ARG A 350 17.06 17.93 -16.51
C ARG A 350 16.40 16.55 -16.49
N VAL A 351 15.35 16.34 -15.68
CA VAL A 351 14.58 15.10 -15.67
C VAL A 351 13.82 14.90 -16.99
N ARG A 352 13.21 15.95 -17.55
CA ARG A 352 12.57 15.89 -18.89
C ARG A 352 13.58 15.57 -20.00
N GLU A 353 14.76 16.18 -19.96
CA GLU A 353 15.87 15.93 -20.89
C GLU A 353 16.45 14.51 -20.77
N LEU A 354 16.51 13.95 -19.56
CA LEU A 354 16.84 12.53 -19.35
C LEU A 354 15.76 11.62 -19.95
N GLY A 355 14.48 11.88 -19.68
CA GLY A 355 13.37 11.12 -20.25
C GLY A 355 13.31 11.16 -21.78
N ARG A 356 13.49 12.34 -22.40
CA ARG A 356 13.55 12.51 -23.86
C ARG A 356 14.70 11.70 -24.49
N ARG A 357 15.87 11.66 -23.84
CA ARG A 357 17.00 10.82 -24.29
C ARG A 357 16.76 9.33 -24.08
N GLU A 358 16.11 8.92 -22.98
CA GLU A 358 15.83 7.50 -22.75
C GLU A 358 14.79 6.95 -23.73
N GLU A 359 13.72 7.70 -24.03
CA GLU A 359 12.76 7.29 -25.05
C GLU A 359 13.40 7.27 -26.45
N SER A 360 14.33 8.19 -26.75
CA SER A 360 15.14 8.12 -27.98
C SER A 360 16.02 6.87 -28.05
N LYS A 361 16.63 6.42 -26.94
CA LYS A 361 17.35 5.13 -26.90
C LYS A 361 16.38 3.97 -27.09
N LYS A 362 15.22 3.99 -26.44
CA LYS A 362 14.20 2.93 -26.53
C LYS A 362 13.69 2.76 -27.96
N ILE A 363 13.46 3.86 -28.68
CA ILE A 363 13.15 3.83 -30.13
C ILE A 363 14.31 3.20 -30.92
N MET A 364 15.57 3.55 -30.62
CA MET A 364 16.75 2.94 -31.27
C MET A 364 16.90 1.45 -30.94
N VAL A 365 16.63 1.04 -29.70
CA VAL A 365 16.63 -0.37 -29.28
C VAL A 365 15.56 -1.13 -30.05
N SER A 366 14.32 -0.65 -30.13
CA SER A 366 13.28 -1.34 -30.90
C SER A 366 13.51 -1.33 -32.41
N GLN A 367 14.25 -0.36 -32.95
CA GLN A 367 14.75 -0.43 -34.33
C GLN A 367 15.82 -1.53 -34.51
N LEU A 368 16.71 -1.73 -33.53
CA LEU A 368 17.70 -2.81 -33.54
C LEU A 368 17.06 -4.18 -33.29
N GLU A 369 16.08 -4.30 -32.39
CA GLU A 369 15.28 -5.50 -32.16
C GLU A 369 14.55 -5.92 -33.45
N ALA A 370 13.95 -4.96 -34.17
CA ALA A 370 13.31 -5.22 -35.47
C ALA A 370 14.31 -5.65 -36.55
N GLN A 371 15.53 -5.09 -36.56
CA GLN A 371 16.62 -5.54 -37.45
C GLN A 371 17.09 -6.96 -37.10
N ILE A 372 17.26 -7.28 -35.81
CA ILE A 372 17.63 -8.61 -35.33
C ILE A 372 16.54 -9.63 -35.68
N ALA A 373 15.26 -9.30 -35.47
CA ALA A 373 14.14 -10.16 -35.85
C ALA A 373 14.13 -10.46 -37.35
N LYS A 374 14.31 -9.43 -38.20
CA LYS A 374 14.41 -9.59 -39.66
C LYS A 374 15.62 -10.43 -40.08
N LEU A 375 16.79 -10.21 -39.47
CA LEU A 375 17.99 -11.02 -39.75
C LEU A 375 17.83 -12.47 -39.27
N THR A 376 17.10 -12.68 -38.17
CA THR A 376 16.77 -14.02 -37.65
C THR A 376 15.80 -14.74 -38.59
N GLU A 377 14.72 -14.10 -39.04
CA GLU A 377 13.80 -14.65 -40.05
C GLU A 377 14.52 -14.99 -41.37
N GLN A 378 15.47 -14.14 -41.80
CA GLN A 378 16.31 -14.42 -42.96
C GLN A 378 17.22 -15.62 -42.72
N LEU A 379 17.85 -15.74 -41.55
CA LEU A 379 18.70 -16.87 -41.18
C LEU A 379 17.92 -18.18 -41.04
N GLU A 380 16.71 -18.14 -40.46
CA GLU A 380 15.82 -19.30 -40.36
C GLU A 380 15.36 -19.76 -41.75
N ASN A 381 15.00 -18.84 -42.65
CA ASN A 381 14.66 -19.19 -44.02
C ASN A 381 15.86 -19.76 -44.79
N GLN A 382 17.07 -19.20 -44.62
CA GLN A 382 18.30 -19.79 -45.20
C GLN A 382 18.59 -21.17 -44.61
N THR A 383 18.42 -21.35 -43.30
CA THR A 383 18.62 -22.64 -42.61
C THR A 383 17.62 -23.68 -43.08
N ARG A 384 16.35 -23.31 -43.25
CA ARG A 384 15.30 -24.16 -43.83
C ARG A 384 15.62 -24.54 -45.28
N LEU A 385 15.97 -23.57 -46.13
CA LEU A 385 16.36 -23.84 -47.52
C LEU A 385 17.61 -24.73 -47.62
N HIS A 386 18.59 -24.54 -46.74
CA HIS A 386 19.76 -25.40 -46.61
C HIS A 386 19.38 -26.81 -46.14
N GLN A 387 18.48 -26.96 -45.17
CA GLN A 387 18.01 -28.25 -44.69
C GLN A 387 17.17 -29.00 -45.76
N GLU A 388 16.33 -28.29 -46.51
CA GLU A 388 15.63 -28.84 -47.67
C GLU A 388 16.60 -29.27 -48.79
N ALA A 389 17.66 -28.48 -49.03
CA ALA A 389 18.72 -28.82 -49.97
C ALA A 389 19.53 -30.05 -49.51
N LEU A 390 19.85 -30.14 -48.21
CA LEU A 390 20.52 -31.29 -47.60
C LEU A 390 19.62 -32.54 -47.62
N GLN A 391 18.31 -32.40 -47.46
CA GLN A 391 17.35 -33.51 -47.65
C GLN A 391 17.26 -33.94 -49.12
N ARG A 392 17.34 -33.01 -50.07
CA ARG A 392 17.43 -33.32 -51.52
C ARG A 392 18.75 -34.01 -51.86
N ALA A 393 19.87 -33.54 -51.32
CA ALA A 393 21.18 -34.19 -51.43
C ALA A 393 21.12 -35.61 -50.87
N ARG A 394 20.66 -35.82 -49.63
CA ARG A 394 20.49 -37.16 -49.03
C ARG A 394 19.55 -38.09 -49.78
N LYS A 395 18.56 -37.57 -50.50
CA LYS A 395 17.72 -38.38 -51.40
C LYS A 395 18.47 -38.78 -52.66
N ALA A 396 19.24 -37.87 -53.26
CA ALA A 396 20.11 -38.15 -54.40
C ALA A 396 21.28 -39.08 -54.05
N GLU A 397 21.89 -38.93 -52.87
CA GLU A 397 22.90 -39.83 -52.30
C GLU A 397 22.35 -41.25 -52.19
N LYS A 398 21.16 -41.44 -51.59
CA LYS A 398 20.51 -42.76 -51.50
C LYS A 398 20.10 -43.33 -52.85
N GLN A 399 19.72 -42.49 -53.82
CA GLN A 399 19.49 -42.92 -55.20
C GLN A 399 20.80 -43.36 -55.86
N SER A 400 21.90 -42.63 -55.66
CA SER A 400 23.23 -42.99 -56.14
C SER A 400 23.77 -44.25 -55.48
N GLU A 401 23.54 -44.45 -54.18
CA GLU A 401 23.86 -45.66 -53.42
C GLU A 401 23.07 -46.86 -53.96
N THR A 402 21.76 -46.70 -54.17
CA THR A 402 20.90 -47.74 -54.79
C THR A 402 21.33 -48.08 -56.22
N LEU A 403 21.74 -47.08 -57.01
CA LEU A 403 22.27 -47.26 -58.36
C LEU A 403 23.66 -47.92 -58.33
N GLN A 404 24.53 -47.57 -57.39
CA GLN A 404 25.85 -48.17 -57.20
C GLN A 404 25.72 -49.64 -56.75
N ASP A 405 24.77 -49.95 -55.88
CA ASP A 405 24.38 -51.32 -55.50
C ASP A 405 23.87 -52.13 -56.70
N GLN A 406 23.09 -51.51 -57.59
CA GLN A 406 22.65 -52.13 -58.85
C GLN A 406 23.83 -52.36 -59.79
N LEU A 407 24.72 -51.37 -59.93
CA LEU A 407 25.92 -51.45 -60.77
C LEU A 407 26.87 -52.54 -60.25
N MET A 408 27.15 -52.58 -58.95
CA MET A 408 28.00 -53.61 -58.32
C MET A 408 27.41 -55.02 -58.45
N ARG A 409 26.07 -55.17 -58.42
CA ARG A 409 25.43 -56.46 -58.75
C ARG A 409 25.58 -56.83 -60.21
N LEU A 410 25.38 -55.88 -61.13
CA LEU A 410 25.55 -56.11 -62.57
C LEU A 410 27.01 -56.38 -62.96
N ASP A 411 27.98 -55.73 -62.31
CA ASP A 411 29.41 -56.02 -62.43
C ASP A 411 29.73 -57.42 -61.89
N GLY A 412 29.14 -57.79 -60.74
CA GLY A 412 29.25 -59.14 -60.18
C GLY A 412 28.66 -60.22 -61.10
N GLU A 413 27.51 -59.96 -61.70
CA GLU A 413 26.88 -60.81 -62.73
C GLU A 413 27.77 -60.89 -63.98
N LEU A 414 28.31 -59.77 -64.46
CA LEU A 414 29.20 -59.70 -65.63
C LEU A 414 30.50 -60.48 -65.41
N VAL A 415 31.13 -60.32 -64.24
CA VAL A 415 32.34 -61.06 -63.81
C VAL A 415 32.02 -62.55 -63.63
N SER A 416 30.87 -62.91 -63.05
CA SER A 416 30.46 -64.32 -62.97
C SER A 416 30.25 -64.92 -64.37
N GLY A 417 29.69 -64.15 -65.30
CA GLY A 417 29.56 -64.51 -66.70
C GLY A 417 30.90 -64.58 -67.43
N GLU A 418 31.92 -63.83 -67.01
CA GLU A 418 33.28 -63.90 -67.53
C GLU A 418 33.99 -65.17 -67.09
N VAL A 419 33.93 -65.49 -65.79
CA VAL A 419 34.44 -66.76 -65.25
C VAL A 419 33.75 -67.94 -65.95
N MET A 420 32.42 -67.92 -66.11
CA MET A 420 31.68 -68.95 -66.83
C MET A 420 32.08 -69.06 -68.32
N ARG A 421 32.39 -67.93 -68.99
CA ARG A 421 32.93 -67.94 -70.37
C ARG A 421 34.31 -68.58 -70.44
N ASP A 422 35.19 -68.29 -69.48
CA ASP A 422 36.54 -68.85 -69.44
C ASP A 422 36.56 -70.33 -69.02
N ASP A 423 35.67 -70.76 -68.11
CA ASP A 423 35.45 -72.18 -67.80
C ASP A 423 34.94 -72.94 -69.03
N LEU A 424 33.96 -72.41 -69.76
CA LEU A 424 33.48 -72.99 -71.03
C LEU A 424 34.58 -73.06 -72.10
N LYS A 425 35.44 -72.04 -72.16
CA LYS A 425 36.59 -71.96 -73.08
C LYS A 425 37.69 -72.94 -72.70
N LEU A 426 37.94 -73.14 -71.41
CA LEU A 426 38.85 -74.16 -70.88
C LEU A 426 38.32 -75.57 -71.18
N GLU A 427 37.03 -75.82 -70.97
CA GLU A 427 36.40 -77.11 -71.28
C GLU A 427 36.42 -77.38 -72.79
N LYS A 428 36.13 -76.38 -73.63
CA LYS A 428 36.31 -76.48 -75.09
C LYS A 428 37.76 -76.84 -75.46
N GLN A 429 38.77 -76.28 -74.79
CA GLN A 429 40.16 -76.66 -75.02
C GLN A 429 40.49 -78.10 -74.59
N LYS A 430 39.86 -78.64 -73.53
CA LYS A 430 39.98 -80.06 -73.16
C LYS A 430 39.37 -80.97 -74.23
N TYR A 431 38.15 -80.64 -74.69
CA TYR A 431 37.46 -81.39 -75.75
C TYR A 431 38.23 -81.38 -77.08
N LEU A 432 38.80 -80.24 -77.48
CA LEU A 432 39.64 -80.16 -78.68
C LEU A 432 40.90 -81.02 -78.56
N LYS A 433 41.61 -80.97 -77.42
CA LYS A 433 42.78 -81.85 -77.17
C LYS A 433 42.41 -83.33 -77.14
N PHE A 434 41.21 -83.68 -76.67
CA PHE A 434 40.71 -85.06 -76.71
C PHE A 434 40.42 -85.51 -78.16
N LEU A 435 39.81 -84.65 -78.98
CA LEU A 435 39.58 -84.92 -80.41
C LEU A 435 40.91 -85.07 -81.17
N GLU A 436 41.88 -84.18 -80.97
CA GLU A 436 43.24 -84.29 -81.51
C GLU A 436 43.88 -85.66 -81.18
N GLN A 437 43.81 -86.08 -79.91
CA GLN A 437 44.31 -87.39 -79.48
C GLN A 437 43.56 -88.56 -80.11
N LEU A 438 42.24 -88.45 -80.28
CA LEU A 438 41.40 -89.50 -80.88
C LEU A 438 41.67 -89.66 -82.39
N LEU A 439 41.83 -88.55 -83.10
CA LEU A 439 42.22 -88.51 -84.52
C LEU A 439 43.60 -89.17 -84.72
N ALA A 440 44.57 -88.87 -83.86
CA ALA A 440 45.88 -89.52 -83.86
C ALA A 440 45.82 -91.03 -83.60
N LYS A 441 44.98 -91.49 -82.66
CA LYS A 441 44.79 -92.93 -82.42
C LYS A 441 44.07 -93.63 -83.59
N MET A 442 43.17 -92.94 -84.28
CA MET A 442 42.47 -93.43 -85.48
C MET A 442 43.34 -93.42 -86.76
N LYS A 443 44.52 -92.79 -86.71
CA LYS A 443 45.41 -92.47 -87.85
C LYS A 443 44.72 -91.59 -88.90
N LEU A 444 44.08 -90.52 -88.44
CA LEU A 444 43.36 -89.55 -89.28
C LEU A 444 44.05 -88.17 -89.31
N ASP A 445 45.25 -88.03 -88.78
CA ASP A 445 45.93 -86.74 -88.56
C ASP A 445 46.01 -85.83 -89.79
N SER A 446 46.36 -86.39 -90.96
CA SER A 446 46.41 -85.63 -92.22
C SER A 446 45.01 -85.23 -92.72
N VAL A 447 44.03 -86.12 -92.56
CA VAL A 447 42.63 -85.92 -92.97
C VAL A 447 41.96 -84.87 -92.08
N ALA A 448 42.28 -84.85 -90.78
CA ALA A 448 41.79 -83.86 -89.84
C ALA A 448 42.22 -82.43 -90.20
N PHE A 449 43.45 -82.27 -90.66
CA PHE A 449 43.99 -80.97 -91.09
C PHE A 449 43.31 -80.44 -92.36
N GLU A 450 42.93 -81.33 -93.29
CA GLU A 450 42.34 -80.98 -94.58
C GLU A 450 40.83 -80.69 -94.51
N ILE A 451 40.07 -81.42 -93.68
CA ILE A 451 38.59 -81.30 -93.60
C ILE A 451 38.13 -80.41 -92.42
N GLY A 452 38.99 -80.17 -91.43
CA GLY A 452 38.72 -79.27 -90.31
C GLY A 452 37.88 -79.87 -89.17
N LEU A 453 37.78 -79.10 -88.08
CA LEU A 453 37.30 -79.63 -86.78
C LEU A 453 35.82 -80.04 -86.75
N ASP A 454 34.91 -79.32 -87.40
CA ASP A 454 33.48 -79.67 -87.37
C ASP A 454 33.22 -81.05 -88.00
N MET A 455 33.87 -81.36 -89.13
CA MET A 455 33.76 -82.66 -89.80
C MET A 455 34.64 -83.75 -89.18
N SER A 456 35.51 -83.41 -88.23
CA SER A 456 36.46 -84.37 -87.64
C SER A 456 35.77 -85.48 -86.84
N LEU A 457 34.60 -85.18 -86.24
CA LEU A 457 33.79 -86.18 -85.53
C LEU A 457 33.19 -87.19 -86.51
N ASP A 458 32.66 -86.74 -87.65
CA ASP A 458 32.13 -87.63 -88.70
C ASP A 458 33.24 -88.49 -89.33
N ALA A 459 34.45 -87.94 -89.50
CA ALA A 459 35.61 -88.70 -89.95
C ALA A 459 36.00 -89.81 -88.95
N VAL A 460 35.96 -89.52 -87.64
CA VAL A 460 36.16 -90.53 -86.57
C VAL A 460 35.06 -91.58 -86.57
N LEU A 461 33.79 -91.20 -86.73
CA LEU A 461 32.66 -92.13 -86.79
C LEU A 461 32.74 -93.06 -88.01
N ALA A 462 32.97 -92.51 -89.20
CA ALA A 462 33.15 -93.30 -90.43
C ALA A 462 34.36 -94.26 -90.32
N ARG A 463 35.43 -93.86 -89.62
CA ARG A 463 36.58 -94.70 -89.34
C ARG A 463 36.29 -95.82 -88.33
N ALA A 464 35.52 -95.53 -87.29
CA ALA A 464 35.04 -96.53 -86.35
C ALA A 464 34.15 -97.57 -87.05
N GLU A 465 33.22 -97.13 -87.92
CA GLU A 465 32.40 -98.04 -88.73
C GLU A 465 33.22 -98.92 -89.67
N GLN A 466 34.28 -98.39 -90.30
CA GLN A 466 35.20 -99.20 -91.11
C GLN A 466 35.84 -100.32 -90.29
N LEU A 467 36.36 -100.00 -89.10
CA LEU A 467 37.01 -100.98 -88.22
C LEU A 467 36.01 -102.04 -87.74
N VAL A 468 34.81 -101.64 -87.33
CA VAL A 468 33.74 -102.56 -86.91
C VAL A 468 33.30 -103.49 -88.06
N LYS A 469 33.24 -103.01 -89.30
CA LYS A 469 32.96 -103.86 -90.48
C LYS A 469 34.08 -104.88 -90.70
N LEU A 470 35.35 -104.45 -90.69
CA LEU A 470 36.51 -105.35 -90.84
C LEU A 470 36.58 -106.43 -89.75
N GLU A 471 36.31 -106.10 -88.49
CA GLU A 471 36.22 -107.09 -87.42
C GLU A 471 35.01 -108.01 -87.58
N SER A 472 33.85 -107.49 -88.00
CA SER A 472 32.63 -108.29 -88.22
C SER A 472 32.82 -109.33 -89.31
N ASP A 473 33.43 -108.95 -90.44
CA ASP A 473 33.71 -109.85 -91.56
C ASP A 473 34.71 -110.95 -91.15
N ALA A 474 35.78 -110.59 -90.43
CA ALA A 474 36.73 -111.55 -89.88
C ALA A 474 36.08 -112.50 -88.86
N VAL A 475 35.14 -112.02 -88.03
CA VAL A 475 34.36 -112.87 -87.10
C VAL A 475 33.44 -113.82 -87.87
N ILE A 476 32.87 -113.41 -89.01
CA ILE A 476 32.03 -114.26 -89.87
C ILE A 476 32.86 -115.34 -90.57
N GLU A 477 34.06 -115.06 -91.08
CA GLU A 477 34.99 -116.08 -91.59
C GLU A 477 35.40 -117.09 -90.50
N ASN A 478 35.80 -116.61 -89.32
CA ASN A 478 36.15 -117.48 -88.19
C ASN A 478 34.96 -118.36 -87.73
N LYS A 479 33.74 -117.82 -87.73
CA LYS A 479 32.52 -118.56 -87.36
C LYS A 479 32.16 -119.62 -88.41
N THR A 480 32.27 -119.31 -89.70
CA THR A 480 31.93 -120.24 -90.79
C THR A 480 32.97 -121.36 -90.94
N THR A 481 34.26 -121.05 -90.81
CA THR A 481 35.34 -122.07 -90.78
C THR A 481 35.21 -123.00 -89.58
N ALA A 482 35.01 -122.48 -88.37
CA ALA A 482 34.81 -123.28 -87.17
C ALA A 482 33.60 -124.23 -87.29
N HIS A 483 32.45 -123.73 -87.77
CA HIS A 483 31.24 -124.56 -87.88
C HIS A 483 31.34 -125.64 -88.98
N ASN A 484 32.17 -125.42 -90.00
CA ASN A 484 32.49 -126.44 -91.01
C ASN A 484 33.43 -127.53 -90.47
N LEU A 485 34.41 -127.18 -89.63
CA LEU A 485 35.26 -128.15 -88.92
C LEU A 485 34.45 -128.98 -87.93
N GLN A 486 33.57 -128.34 -87.14
CA GLN A 486 32.74 -128.98 -86.13
C GLN A 486 31.79 -130.05 -86.73
N ARG A 487 31.16 -129.75 -87.87
CA ARG A 487 30.32 -130.72 -88.60
C ARG A 487 31.12 -131.90 -89.16
N LYS A 488 32.30 -131.66 -89.73
CA LYS A 488 33.20 -132.73 -90.22
C LYS A 488 33.68 -133.66 -89.09
N LEU A 489 33.99 -133.10 -87.92
CA LEU A 489 34.41 -133.87 -86.75
C LEU A 489 33.31 -134.83 -86.26
N LYS A 490 32.07 -134.33 -86.09
CA LYS A 490 30.95 -135.14 -85.59
C LYS A 490 30.64 -136.33 -86.50
N ALA A 491 30.59 -136.10 -87.81
CA ALA A 491 30.34 -137.14 -88.81
C ALA A 491 31.45 -138.21 -88.90
N GLN A 492 32.70 -137.87 -88.60
CA GLN A 492 33.78 -138.87 -88.49
C GLN A 492 33.65 -139.70 -87.20
N LYS A 493 33.23 -139.07 -86.10
CA LYS A 493 33.10 -139.73 -84.79
C LYS A 493 32.02 -140.81 -84.78
N GLU A 494 30.82 -140.48 -85.25
CA GLU A 494 29.68 -141.41 -85.36
C GLU A 494 30.00 -142.58 -86.31
N LYS A 495 30.78 -142.32 -87.37
CA LYS A 495 31.22 -143.32 -88.35
C LYS A 495 32.36 -144.22 -87.83
N LEU A 496 33.09 -143.79 -86.81
CA LEU A 496 34.05 -144.62 -86.08
C LEU A 496 33.33 -145.51 -85.07
N GLU A 497 32.45 -144.94 -84.24
CA GLU A 497 31.67 -145.65 -83.22
C GLU A 497 30.81 -146.78 -83.84
N SER A 498 30.20 -146.53 -85.01
CA SER A 498 29.50 -147.55 -85.81
C SER A 498 30.41 -148.72 -86.26
N LYS A 499 31.66 -148.44 -86.63
CA LYS A 499 32.64 -149.48 -87.03
C LYS A 499 33.20 -150.25 -85.85
N GLU A 500 33.41 -149.60 -84.71
CA GLU A 500 33.88 -150.22 -83.48
C GLU A 500 32.88 -151.30 -83.00
N LEU A 501 31.59 -150.97 -83.02
CA LEU A 501 30.52 -151.90 -82.66
C LEU A 501 30.44 -153.10 -83.63
N HIS A 502 30.65 -152.86 -84.93
CA HIS A 502 30.73 -153.94 -85.94
C HIS A 502 31.99 -154.81 -85.77
N MET A 503 33.14 -154.23 -85.41
CA MET A 503 34.36 -154.97 -85.11
C MET A 503 34.22 -155.87 -83.89
N ASN A 504 33.52 -155.42 -82.83
CA ASN A 504 33.31 -156.24 -81.64
C ASN A 504 32.42 -157.47 -81.91
N LEU A 505 31.35 -157.32 -82.70
CA LEU A 505 30.55 -158.45 -83.20
C LEU A 505 31.38 -159.44 -84.04
N LEU A 506 32.25 -158.94 -84.92
CA LEU A 506 33.13 -159.77 -85.74
C LEU A 506 34.19 -160.52 -84.90
N ARG A 507 34.79 -159.87 -83.89
CA ARG A 507 35.71 -160.52 -82.93
C ARG A 507 35.01 -161.66 -82.19
N GLN A 508 33.80 -161.43 -81.69
CA GLN A 508 33.02 -162.46 -80.99
C GLN A 508 32.65 -163.64 -81.90
N LYS A 509 32.44 -163.40 -83.20
CA LYS A 509 32.20 -164.46 -84.19
C LYS A 509 33.48 -165.22 -84.59
N ILE A 510 34.63 -164.57 -84.59
CA ILE A 510 35.94 -165.20 -84.84
C ILE A 510 36.24 -166.25 -83.77
N SER A 511 36.07 -165.92 -82.47
CA SER A 511 36.35 -166.90 -81.39
C SER A 511 35.52 -168.18 -81.50
N GLN A 512 34.23 -168.09 -81.86
CA GLN A 512 33.40 -169.27 -82.12
C GLN A 512 33.95 -170.15 -83.27
N LEU A 513 34.43 -169.51 -84.35
CA LEU A 513 35.00 -170.20 -85.50
C LEU A 513 36.40 -170.80 -85.21
N GLU A 514 37.13 -170.23 -84.25
CA GLU A 514 38.41 -170.77 -83.78
C GLU A 514 38.23 -172.00 -82.88
N GLU A 515 37.19 -172.03 -82.03
CA GLU A 515 36.79 -173.23 -81.28
C GLU A 515 36.37 -174.37 -82.23
N GLU A 516 35.47 -174.10 -83.20
CA GLU A 516 35.10 -175.07 -84.24
C GLU A 516 36.30 -175.59 -85.05
N LYS A 517 37.30 -174.73 -85.29
CA LYS A 517 38.53 -175.07 -86.01
C LYS A 517 39.42 -175.99 -85.18
N GLN A 518 39.57 -175.75 -83.87
CA GLN A 518 40.44 -176.59 -83.04
C GLN A 518 39.91 -178.03 -82.88
N VAL A 519 38.59 -178.22 -82.75
CA VAL A 519 37.95 -179.55 -82.76
C VAL A 519 38.24 -180.30 -84.06
N ARG A 520 38.26 -179.60 -85.21
CA ARG A 520 38.63 -180.19 -86.50
C ARG A 520 40.12 -180.59 -86.59
N THR A 521 41.04 -179.89 -85.92
CA THR A 521 42.45 -180.31 -85.85
C THR A 521 42.70 -181.51 -84.95
N ALA A 522 41.94 -181.70 -83.87
CA ALA A 522 42.06 -182.91 -83.04
C ALA A 522 41.80 -184.18 -83.87
N LEU A 523 40.71 -184.17 -84.65
CA LEU A 523 40.33 -185.23 -85.60
C LEU A 523 41.30 -185.38 -86.79
N ALA A 524 42.21 -184.42 -87.02
CA ALA A 524 43.26 -184.53 -88.01
C ALA A 524 44.52 -185.21 -87.44
N VAL A 525 44.85 -185.00 -86.15
CA VAL A 525 46.02 -185.61 -85.51
C VAL A 525 45.83 -187.13 -85.32
N GLU A 526 44.65 -187.58 -84.88
CA GLU A 526 44.33 -189.03 -84.82
C GLU A 526 44.51 -189.72 -86.19
N ARG A 527 44.21 -188.99 -87.28
CA ARG A 527 44.40 -189.45 -88.66
C ARG A 527 45.88 -189.64 -89.02
N ASP A 528 46.75 -188.79 -88.50
CA ASP A 528 48.19 -188.88 -88.75
C ASP A 528 48.91 -189.88 -87.84
N GLU A 529 48.36 -190.22 -86.67
CA GLU A 529 48.80 -191.40 -85.90
C GLU A 529 48.50 -192.71 -86.65
N ALA A 530 47.35 -192.79 -87.34
CA ALA A 530 47.05 -193.86 -88.29
C ALA A 530 48.00 -193.87 -89.51
N ASN A 531 48.41 -192.70 -90.02
CA ASN A 531 49.40 -192.63 -91.11
C ASN A 531 50.82 -193.02 -90.64
N LEU A 532 51.22 -192.70 -89.41
CA LEU A 532 52.54 -193.04 -88.88
C LEU A 532 52.69 -194.52 -88.55
N THR A 533 51.62 -195.19 -88.11
CA THR A 533 51.61 -196.66 -87.98
C THR A 533 51.71 -197.35 -89.34
N MET A 534 51.09 -196.80 -90.39
CA MET A 534 51.29 -197.24 -91.79
C MET A 534 52.76 -197.13 -92.22
N ARG A 535 53.42 -195.98 -91.97
CA ARG A 535 54.85 -195.76 -92.30
C ARG A 535 55.81 -196.67 -91.52
N LYS A 536 55.47 -197.06 -90.28
CA LYS A 536 56.22 -198.05 -89.48
C LYS A 536 56.20 -199.45 -90.12
N LEU A 537 55.16 -199.79 -90.88
CA LEU A 537 55.10 -201.03 -91.68
C LEU A 537 55.88 -200.87 -92.99
N GLN A 538 55.76 -199.74 -93.68
CA GLN A 538 56.41 -199.54 -94.98
C GLN A 538 57.95 -199.54 -94.90
N LYS A 539 58.55 -198.98 -93.85
CA LYS A 539 60.02 -199.09 -93.63
C LYS A 539 60.49 -200.47 -93.15
N LYS A 540 59.60 -201.40 -92.75
CA LYS A 540 59.96 -202.82 -92.63
C LYS A 540 60.12 -203.49 -94.00
N VAL A 541 59.45 -203.01 -95.04
CA VAL A 541 59.65 -203.48 -96.43
C VAL A 541 61.00 -202.98 -96.98
N GLU A 542 61.37 -201.72 -96.71
CA GLU A 542 62.66 -201.15 -97.14
C GLU A 542 63.88 -201.94 -96.61
N ARG A 543 63.82 -202.47 -95.38
CA ARG A 543 64.90 -203.33 -94.82
C ARG A 543 65.14 -204.56 -95.70
N LEU A 544 64.06 -205.31 -95.95
CA LEU A 544 64.08 -206.55 -96.73
C LEU A 544 64.46 -206.31 -98.20
N GLN A 545 64.15 -205.13 -98.76
CA GLN A 545 64.56 -204.78 -100.12
C GLN A 545 66.04 -204.41 -100.25
N LYS A 546 66.69 -203.83 -99.23
CA LYS A 546 68.11 -203.43 -99.33
C LYS A 546 69.10 -204.54 -98.96
N GLU A 547 68.69 -205.46 -98.09
CA GLU A 547 69.38 -206.74 -97.84
C GLU A 547 69.38 -207.62 -99.11
N LEU A 548 68.28 -207.66 -99.86
CA LEU A 548 68.19 -208.29 -101.19
C LEU A 548 68.88 -207.46 -102.29
N GLY A 549 69.00 -206.15 -102.08
CA GLY A 549 69.54 -205.18 -103.02
C GLY A 549 71.02 -205.42 -103.27
N LEU A 550 71.86 -205.08 -102.31
CA LEU A 550 73.28 -204.77 -102.60
C LEU A 550 74.29 -205.79 -102.05
N ALA A 551 73.81 -207.00 -101.75
CA ALA A 551 74.50 -208.23 -102.15
C ALA A 551 74.73 -208.29 -103.69
N ARG A 552 74.00 -207.44 -104.45
CA ARG A 552 74.37 -207.02 -105.79
C ARG A 552 75.23 -205.76 -105.87
N ASP A 553 75.84 -205.09 -104.87
CA ASP A 553 76.91 -204.02 -105.06
C ASP A 553 78.28 -204.40 -104.49
N SER A 554 78.30 -205.53 -103.79
CA SER A 554 79.21 -206.58 -104.25
C SER A 554 79.03 -206.93 -105.78
N ASN A 555 78.08 -206.24 -106.52
CA ASN A 555 77.76 -205.87 -107.99
C ASN A 555 77.05 -204.31 -108.63
N ALA A 556 75.90 -203.25 -108.35
CA ALA A 556 75.21 -201.62 -108.69
C ALA A 556 73.59 -200.64 -108.43
N ASP A 557 73.11 -199.14 -108.38
CA ASP A 557 71.63 -198.11 -108.25
C ASP A 557 71.13 -196.30 -108.44
N LEU A 558 69.82 -195.46 -108.46
CA LEU A 558 69.19 -193.79 -108.61
C LEU A 558 67.57 -192.89 -108.42
N LYS A 559 67.01 -191.41 -108.34
CA LYS A 559 65.49 -190.47 -108.06
C LYS A 559 64.87 -188.69 -108.23
N ALA A 560 63.52 -187.89 -108.06
CA ALA A 560 62.82 -186.25 -108.27
C ALA A 560 61.29 -185.24 -107.78
N LYS A 561 60.66 -183.82 -108.05
CA LYS A 561 59.29 -182.73 -107.56
C LYS A 561 58.50 -181.07 -107.97
N LEU A 562 57.20 -180.26 -107.65
CA LEU A 562 56.50 -178.58 -107.73
C LEU A 562 54.85 -177.68 -107.54
N SER A 563 54.32 -176.21 -107.53
CA SER A 563 52.78 -175.26 -107.48
C SER A 563 52.18 -173.50 -107.18
N ASP A 564 50.86 -172.68 -107.32
CA ASP A 564 50.22 -171.00 -107.31
C ASP A 564 48.60 -170.05 -107.06
N THR A 565 48.08 -168.58 -107.05
CA THR A 565 46.55 -167.61 -106.87
C THR A 565 45.95 -165.83 -106.95
N ASN A 566 44.61 -165.03 -106.82
CA ASN A 566 43.95 -163.35 -106.86
C ASN A 566 42.33 -162.42 -106.56
N GLU A 567 41.79 -160.95 -106.62
CA GLU A 567 40.30 -159.98 -106.28
C GLU A 567 39.59 -158.24 -106.56
N LEU A 568 38.30 -157.43 -106.21
CA LEU A 568 37.44 -155.89 -106.56
C LEU A 568 36.16 -154.72 -105.82
N LYS A 569 35.28 -153.51 -106.27
CA LYS A 569 34.10 -152.30 -105.62
C LYS A 569 33.14 -150.77 -106.13
N VAL A 570 31.88 -149.94 -105.68
CA VAL A 570 31.05 -148.35 -105.95
C VAL A 570 29.49 -147.44 -105.44
N SER A 571 28.86 -146.01 -105.51
CA SER A 571 27.32 -145.12 -105.22
C SER A 571 26.64 -143.36 -105.22
N ASN A 572 25.26 -142.62 -105.11
CA ASN A 572 24.53 -140.99 -104.99
C ASN A 572 22.83 -140.17 -104.85
N THR A 573 22.20 -138.75 -104.62
CA THR A 573 20.63 -137.86 -104.60
C THR A 573 20.03 -136.14 -104.11
N VAL A 574 18.87 -135.10 -104.00
CA VAL A 574 17.34 -134.20 -104.39
C VAL A 574 16.41 -132.74 -103.65
N THR A 575 15.22 -131.78 -104.02
CA THR A 575 14.23 -130.43 -103.35
C THR A 575 12.76 -129.35 -103.80
N PHE A 576 11.89 -128.21 -103.17
CA PHE A 576 10.46 -127.17 -103.50
C PHE A 576 9.58 -125.63 -102.82
N TYR A 577 8.27 -124.83 -103.08
CA TYR A 577 7.40 -123.31 -102.63
C TYR A 577 5.63 -122.69 -102.56
N ARG A 578 4.57 -121.52 -102.40
CA ARG A 578 3.85 -119.87 -102.38
C ARG A 578 2.22 -119.17 -101.73
N PHE A 579 1.16 -118.00 -101.66
CA PHE A 579 0.36 -116.42 -101.91
C PHE A 579 -1.12 -115.48 -101.20
N CYS A 580 -1.97 -114.19 -101.49
CA CYS A 580 -3.26 -113.13 -100.79
C CYS A 580 -4.46 -111.83 -101.41
N LEU A 581 -5.55 -110.71 -101.13
CA LEU A 581 -6.65 -109.59 -100.25
C LEU A 581 -8.07 -108.42 -100.71
N PRO A 582 -9.06 -107.44 -99.98
CA PRO A 582 -10.53 -106.42 -100.22
C PRO A 582 -11.38 -104.88 -99.56
N MET A 583 -12.69 -104.05 -99.81
CA MET A 583 -13.58 -102.59 -99.22
C MET A 583 -15.21 -101.68 -99.52
N GLU A 584 -16.05 -100.52 -98.88
CA GLU A 584 -17.52 -99.49 -99.16
C GLU A 584 -18.50 -98.10 -98.33
N GLY A 585 -19.68 -97.12 -98.66
CA GLY A 585 -20.87 -96.00 -97.91
C GLY A 585 -22.02 -94.54 -98.30
N LYS A 586 -23.23 -93.82 -97.61
CA LYS A 586 -24.35 -92.45 -97.64
C LYS A 586 -25.20 -91.78 -96.31
N ALA A 587 -26.58 -91.66 -96.06
CA ALA A 587 -27.34 -90.91 -94.89
C ALA A 587 -28.98 -90.97 -94.77
N GLY A 588 -29.96 -90.47 -93.85
CA GLY A 588 -30.20 -89.81 -92.45
C GLY A 588 -31.67 -89.18 -91.99
N SER A 589 -32.03 -88.89 -90.66
CA SER A 589 -33.17 -88.09 -89.91
C SER A 589 -34.51 -88.63 -89.18
N LYS A 590 -34.81 -88.15 -87.91
CA LYS A 590 -36.12 -87.81 -87.16
C LYS A 590 -37.19 -88.78 -86.48
N GLN A 591 -37.69 -88.34 -85.29
CA GLN A 591 -39.07 -88.35 -84.65
C GLN A 591 -39.70 -89.48 -83.73
N GLU A 592 -40.12 -89.03 -82.52
CA GLU A 592 -41.36 -89.29 -81.71
C GLU A 592 -41.88 -90.66 -81.13
N LYS A 593 -42.12 -90.63 -79.79
CA LYS A 593 -43.31 -91.07 -79.00
C LYS A 593 -43.61 -92.55 -78.61
N SER A 594 -44.07 -92.66 -77.35
CA SER A 594 -45.10 -93.58 -76.78
C SER A 594 -44.85 -95.09 -76.55
N ALA A 595 -44.47 -95.40 -75.31
CA ALA A 595 -45.16 -96.28 -74.33
C ALA A 595 -45.84 -97.64 -74.71
N ASN A 596 -45.39 -98.68 -74.00
CA ASN A 596 -46.14 -99.77 -73.31
C ASN A 596 -46.75 -101.00 -74.03
N PHE A 597 -46.57 -102.16 -73.35
CA PHE A 597 -47.36 -103.41 -73.33
C PHE A 597 -47.29 -104.34 -74.58
N GLU A 598 -47.27 -105.68 -74.49
CA GLU A 598 -47.21 -106.63 -73.34
C GLU A 598 -46.79 -108.08 -73.76
N PHE A 599 -46.34 -108.94 -72.83
CA PHE A 599 -46.23 -110.44 -72.88
C PHE A 599 -45.37 -111.11 -74.02
N THR A 600 -44.66 -112.26 -73.92
CA THR A 600 -44.45 -113.33 -72.89
C THR A 600 -43.06 -114.05 -73.03
N PHE A 601 -42.73 -114.92 -72.06
CA PHE A 601 -41.67 -115.98 -71.95
C PHE A 601 -41.38 -116.88 -73.20
N PRO A 602 -40.36 -117.82 -73.19
CA PRO A 602 -39.31 -118.16 -72.17
C PRO A 602 -37.84 -118.40 -72.67
N ALA A 603 -36.84 -118.41 -71.76
CA ALA A 603 -35.84 -119.50 -71.51
C ALA A 603 -34.57 -119.05 -70.71
N CYS A 604 -33.99 -119.93 -69.88
CA CYS A 604 -32.79 -119.69 -69.02
C CYS A 604 -31.45 -119.94 -69.76
N PRO A 605 -30.30 -119.32 -69.39
CA PRO A 605 -29.59 -119.39 -68.06
C PRO A 605 -29.63 -118.04 -67.26
N ALA A 606 -28.76 -117.62 -66.32
CA ALA A 606 -27.46 -118.08 -65.74
C ALA A 606 -27.22 -117.55 -64.29
N TRP A 607 -26.22 -118.09 -63.57
CA TRP A 607 -25.87 -117.79 -62.15
C TRP A 607 -24.35 -118.05 -61.86
N SER A 608 -23.66 -117.61 -60.79
CA SER A 608 -23.73 -116.42 -59.90
C SER A 608 -22.57 -116.43 -58.85
N SER A 609 -22.48 -115.39 -57.99
CA SER A 609 -22.12 -115.43 -56.54
C SER A 609 -20.65 -115.38 -56.01
N ASP A 610 -20.33 -114.88 -54.78
CA ASP A 610 -20.94 -113.84 -53.86
C ASP A 610 -20.11 -113.57 -52.54
N GLN A 611 -20.51 -112.55 -51.72
CA GLN A 611 -20.44 -112.34 -50.23
C GLN A 611 -19.25 -111.70 -49.41
N HIS A 612 -19.66 -110.74 -48.51
CA HIS A 612 -19.37 -110.37 -47.07
C HIS A 612 -18.04 -110.69 -46.33
N GLY A 613 -17.67 -110.16 -45.12
CA GLY A 613 -18.21 -109.10 -44.21
C GLY A 613 -17.69 -109.18 -42.72
N TRP A 614 -18.15 -108.28 -41.81
CA TRP A 614 -18.10 -108.30 -40.29
C TRP A 614 -16.78 -107.96 -39.51
N ARG A 615 -16.76 -107.97 -38.14
CA ARG A 615 -17.11 -106.89 -37.15
C ARG A 615 -16.56 -107.19 -35.71
N CYS A 616 -16.45 -106.18 -34.81
CA CYS A 616 -16.39 -106.26 -33.31
C CYS A 616 -15.08 -106.74 -32.61
N SER A 617 -14.70 -106.37 -31.35
CA SER A 617 -15.12 -105.29 -30.40
C SER A 617 -14.15 -105.14 -29.18
N LEU A 618 -14.43 -104.13 -28.30
CA LEU A 618 -14.07 -103.96 -26.85
C LEU A 618 -12.69 -103.39 -26.39
N LYS A 619 -12.76 -102.20 -25.74
CA LYS A 619 -12.01 -101.67 -24.55
C LYS A 619 -10.44 -101.64 -24.59
N SER A 620 -9.72 -100.58 -24.20
CA SER A 620 -9.95 -99.65 -23.06
C SER A 620 -9.00 -98.43 -23.03
N LYS A 621 -9.51 -97.28 -22.56
CA LYS A 621 -8.81 -96.13 -21.92
C LYS A 621 -7.78 -95.24 -22.68
N LYS A 622 -7.94 -93.93 -22.38
CA LYS A 622 -7.04 -92.75 -22.45
C LYS A 622 -6.84 -92.00 -23.78
N SER A 623 -7.32 -90.76 -23.75
CA SER A 623 -6.81 -89.54 -24.42
C SER A 623 -6.49 -89.63 -25.91
N SER A 624 -7.48 -89.31 -26.73
CA SER A 624 -7.31 -88.96 -28.14
C SER A 624 -6.71 -87.55 -28.31
N SER A 625 -5.68 -87.44 -29.14
CA SER A 625 -5.45 -86.25 -29.96
C SER A 625 -6.61 -86.03 -30.94
N MET A 626 -6.81 -84.81 -31.44
CA MET A 626 -6.70 -84.55 -32.89
C MET A 626 -6.61 -83.04 -33.18
N ASP A 627 -6.27 -82.75 -34.42
CA ASP A 627 -5.89 -81.43 -34.96
C ASP A 627 -7.03 -80.84 -35.83
N ARG A 628 -6.93 -79.54 -36.13
CA ARG A 628 -7.90 -78.68 -36.88
C ARG A 628 -9.16 -78.30 -36.07
N THR A 629 -9.75 -77.10 -36.19
CA THR A 629 -9.59 -76.01 -37.19
C THR A 629 -10.00 -74.62 -36.60
N GLU A 630 -9.66 -73.51 -37.30
CA GLU A 630 -10.35 -72.19 -37.30
C GLU A 630 -10.18 -71.18 -36.10
N ILE A 631 -10.56 -69.88 -36.17
CA ILE A 631 -9.93 -68.67 -36.81
C ILE A 631 -10.07 -67.43 -35.81
N LEU A 632 -9.32 -66.32 -36.01
CA LEU A 632 -9.47 -64.94 -35.40
C LEU A 632 -9.00 -64.73 -33.93
N GLY A 633 -8.71 -63.52 -33.40
CA GLY A 633 -8.47 -62.17 -33.99
C GLY A 633 -8.72 -60.93 -33.06
N LEU A 634 -7.96 -59.82 -33.22
CA LEU A 634 -8.24 -58.39 -32.84
C LEU A 634 -8.21 -57.89 -31.34
N ILE A 635 -8.48 -56.57 -31.14
CA ILE A 635 -8.61 -55.74 -29.89
C ILE A 635 -7.28 -55.23 -29.25
N ALA A 636 -7.02 -54.00 -28.72
CA ALA A 636 -7.64 -52.64 -28.55
C ALA A 636 -8.04 -52.17 -27.11
N VAL A 637 -8.05 -50.88 -26.66
CA VAL A 637 -7.22 -49.64 -26.85
C VAL A 637 -7.64 -48.51 -25.83
N TRP A 638 -7.00 -47.30 -25.82
CA TRP A 638 -7.38 -46.01 -25.13
C TRP A 638 -7.19 -45.90 -23.58
N GLY A 639 -7.42 -44.77 -22.84
CA GLY A 639 -7.83 -43.35 -23.11
C GLY A 639 -8.31 -42.62 -21.81
N ALA A 640 -8.51 -41.27 -21.74
CA ALA A 640 -8.80 -40.54 -20.46
C ALA A 640 -9.48 -39.12 -20.55
N LYS A 641 -9.93 -38.55 -19.37
CA LYS A 641 -9.86 -37.11 -18.89
C LYS A 641 -11.17 -36.33 -18.46
N SER A 642 -11.04 -35.40 -17.45
CA SER A 642 -11.89 -34.18 -17.13
C SER A 642 -13.20 -34.33 -16.26
N VAL A 643 -13.91 -33.33 -15.62
CA VAL A 643 -13.81 -31.83 -15.42
C VAL A 643 -14.77 -31.19 -14.33
N VAL A 644 -14.48 -29.96 -13.79
CA VAL A 644 -15.36 -28.89 -13.14
C VAL A 644 -15.92 -29.00 -11.67
N SER A 645 -16.59 -27.94 -11.13
CA SER A 645 -16.58 -27.38 -9.73
C SER A 645 -17.90 -26.77 -9.14
N SER A 646 -17.96 -26.50 -7.80
CA SER A 646 -19.01 -25.77 -6.99
C SER A 646 -18.47 -25.41 -5.55
N SER A 647 -19.07 -24.70 -4.56
CA SER A 647 -20.28 -23.83 -4.33
C SER A 647 -20.29 -23.17 -2.89
N VAL A 648 -21.27 -22.28 -2.54
CA VAL A 648 -21.64 -21.66 -1.21
C VAL A 648 -20.63 -20.69 -0.51
N THR A 649 -20.89 -19.90 0.58
CA THR A 649 -21.80 -19.95 1.78
C THR A 649 -22.08 -18.55 2.45
N GLU A 650 -22.97 -18.47 3.47
CA GLU A 650 -23.52 -17.27 4.20
C GLU A 650 -23.56 -17.47 5.76
N HIS A 651 -23.81 -16.54 6.71
CA HIS A 651 -23.99 -15.06 6.80
C HIS A 651 -23.72 -14.48 8.25
N GLU A 652 -23.36 -13.18 8.35
CA GLU A 652 -23.51 -12.11 9.42
C GLU A 652 -23.59 -12.38 10.97
N MET A 653 -23.12 -11.55 11.95
CA MET A 653 -22.81 -10.09 12.16
C MET A 653 -24.02 -9.17 12.57
N PRO A 654 -23.85 -7.96 13.20
CA PRO A 654 -22.97 -7.56 14.32
C PRO A 654 -23.53 -6.43 15.30
N LYS A 655 -22.65 -5.91 16.20
CA LYS A 655 -22.64 -4.58 16.92
C LYS A 655 -23.42 -4.47 18.27
N ARG A 656 -22.75 -4.04 19.37
CA ARG A 656 -22.67 -2.68 20.02
C ARG A 656 -24.00 -2.20 20.63
N LEU A 657 -24.09 -1.43 21.73
CA LEU A 657 -23.16 -0.65 22.59
C LEU A 657 -23.82 -0.51 24.00
N ILE A 658 -23.13 -0.17 25.10
CA ILE A 658 -23.16 1.13 25.83
C ILE A 658 -22.51 0.92 27.22
N LYS A 659 -21.97 2.00 27.83
CA LYS A 659 -21.45 2.08 29.20
C LYS A 659 -22.16 3.23 29.94
N ASN A 660 -22.60 3.04 31.19
CA ASN A 660 -22.57 4.08 32.26
C ASN A 660 -23.04 3.58 33.64
N CYS A 661 -22.70 4.37 34.67
CA CYS A 661 -22.77 4.05 36.10
C CYS A 661 -24.15 4.29 36.75
N ARG A 662 -24.35 3.70 37.94
CA ARG A 662 -24.88 4.40 39.14
C ARG A 662 -24.67 3.58 40.41
N ASP A 663 -23.86 4.11 41.33
CA ASP A 663 -23.83 3.73 42.75
C ASP A 663 -23.99 5.01 43.58
N THR A 664 -25.02 5.06 44.44
CA THR A 664 -25.05 5.73 45.76
C THR A 664 -26.49 5.81 46.28
N GLN A 665 -26.82 5.04 47.32
CA GLN A 665 -27.87 5.40 48.30
C GLN A 665 -27.86 4.45 49.51
N ARG A 666 -27.38 4.93 50.67
CA ARG A 666 -27.97 4.72 52.02
C ARG A 666 -27.06 5.23 53.14
N ALA A 667 -27.73 5.63 54.23
CA ALA A 667 -27.25 5.82 55.61
C ALA A 667 -25.99 6.70 55.76
#